data_AF-A0AAV6LIJ4-F1
#
_entry.id   AF-A0AAV6LIJ4-F1
#
_cell.length_a   1.000
_cell.length_b   1.000
_cell.length_c   1.000
_cell.angle_alpha   90.00
_cell.angle_beta   90.00
_cell.angle_gamma   90.00
#
_symmetry.space_group_name_H-M   'P 1'
#
loop_
_entity.id
_entity.type
_entity.pdbx_description
1 polymer ?
#
loop_
_entity_poly.entity_id
_entity_poly.type
_entity_poly.pdbx_seq_one_letter_code
_entity_poly.pdbx_strand_id
1 'polypeptide(L)'
;MDTSRAEGCSSSSIPMDFPPQWVYDVFVSFRGADTRKNFTSHLFAALEDNGFRTFKDDKELERGEYISNGLVKAIEGSRICLLVFSKDYGGSRWCLDELVRIMDCKRKTLKQNIVVPIFYDVAPSDVRKQMGVLQGAFVEHEKRFREGSDGKVEKWRADLTEVANLSGRHLLNEANGDEAELIKMIIKDVREKVNPTHLNVPDRQVGLKLRVTKLNMLLNMESNCVRIVAIWGMGGIGKTTIAKRLYNLIQHKFERSGFLANVRETSQRPNGLDELQKKLLLAMLKRTHEVSNFHEGIEVIKKTAFGRKKVLLVLDDVDNVQQLEALAIDRDSFAPGSRIIITTRDKCSLKFLELGKNEIYGPEKLDKAESLELFSWHAFKENHPPEDHLDLSRQIGHYARGLPLALEVLGSYFRGKSIPQWKTTITKLRKIPDDDVQGKLNISLKMSFDSLSEQLKKLFLDMACFFVEIRRYFTIKILEGYNIFAKDGIQKLADRCLIKYDWHDQIVMHDMIRDMGREIVRQESLEHPEKRSRLWYLDDVLEVLRDGTGTEAVKGLILNATNVQVNEKPFEKMDRLWYHENVLEVGRDGMGTEVVKARLLDSNDPKDVQVNAKAFEKMNNLWLLHLDYVHLIAGYEHISRRLLWLSWKGFPLDCIPRDFSMDKLVALDLRYSSLKKVWNGNMILDKLKFLYLSHCHYLTRTPNFSGLYSLEELLLNDCKSLVEVDESIRCLNKLLVLDMKNCTELRKLPYGIFMLKSLEHLDVSGCSKLGKLTVFKGPLYKLRCFFFPSLTLPPKCVDSIGLSLTPFQASSCLKELNLKGCHLSYLLDEIGNLISLQTLDLTQNNLSTLPDSICNLTCLKRLRLKDNNVSYLPSGIGSLTSLEILDLSRNNLWTLPDSIGKLSCLKELLVGYNKLSHLPSEIGDLDSLEILKLRSNNGFTVFPESICKLVHLQRLSLYGCNLSHFPSGIGGLVSLWFLNIGKNNFCTIPDSISNHPRLETILLNNCAKVRSLPKLPRCTSAFAKCCQSLESLPLELNQLGWKVDYAKSSKLAENSYLTSLLKQLPKSKGLSELQHVVSINVPAGDEEVPILFPCHYGRGSNVSFVVPQSPSVKQKLLGWILRLLVSAPQKAAFYRFNKLYIKEVIYNKIKKKGLIHFRFTPSNVDHVWLQYIPQGHKGLLLEGGDEVEVPMYGYSKTLVKKWAIDLIYEADEIHKGNDISCQVVSI
;
A
#
# COMPACT_ATOMS: atom_id res chain seq x y z
N MET A 1 -21.13 60.60 -6.30
CA MET A 1 -22.09 60.77 -5.20
C MET A 1 -22.27 59.44 -4.49
N ASP A 2 -21.94 59.23 -3.22
CA ASP A 2 -20.99 59.86 -2.31
C ASP A 2 -20.78 58.85 -1.17
N THR A 3 -19.51 58.52 -0.94
CA THR A 3 -18.88 58.28 0.37
C THR A 3 -19.63 57.52 1.49
N SER A 4 -19.03 56.44 2.00
CA SER A 4 -18.37 56.44 3.32
C SER A 4 -17.86 55.06 3.80
N ARG A 5 -16.60 55.11 4.27
CA ARG A 5 -15.96 54.35 5.37
C ARG A 5 -15.78 52.83 5.29
N ALA A 6 -14.53 52.49 4.99
CA ALA A 6 -13.83 51.31 5.48
C ALA A 6 -13.47 51.48 6.97
N GLU A 7 -13.82 50.49 7.77
CA GLU A 7 -13.21 50.18 9.07
C GLU A 7 -12.99 48.66 9.14
N GLY A 8 -11.76 48.28 9.49
CA GLY A 8 -11.30 46.90 9.46
C GLY A 8 -11.69 46.09 10.69
N CYS A 9 -11.60 44.76 10.56
CA CYS A 9 -11.26 43.91 11.70
C CYS A 9 -10.56 42.63 11.25
N SER A 10 -9.41 42.44 11.89
CA SER A 10 -8.51 41.29 11.98
C SER A 10 -9.10 39.90 11.74
N SER A 11 -8.51 39.15 10.80
CA SER A 11 -8.52 37.69 10.83
C SER A 11 -7.32 37.20 11.63
N SER A 12 -7.59 36.57 12.78
CA SER A 12 -6.62 35.80 13.54
C SER A 12 -6.31 34.51 12.78
N SER A 13 -5.18 34.50 12.08
CA SER A 13 -4.63 33.30 11.45
C SER A 13 -3.95 32.42 12.51
N ILE A 14 -4.42 31.19 12.65
CA ILE A 14 -3.70 30.11 13.35
C ILE A 14 -2.45 29.78 12.52
N PRO A 15 -1.23 29.72 13.08
CA PRO A 15 -0.02 29.53 12.29
C PRO A 15 0.09 28.08 11.79
N MET A 16 -0.03 27.90 10.48
CA MET A 16 0.28 26.65 9.77
C MET A 16 1.80 26.44 9.71
N ASP A 17 2.24 25.18 9.80
CA ASP A 17 3.61 24.74 9.54
C ASP A 17 3.98 24.95 8.06
N PHE A 18 4.45 26.15 7.73
CA PHE A 18 5.16 26.45 6.50
C PHE A 18 6.60 25.88 6.57
N PRO A 19 7.27 25.58 5.43
CA PRO A 19 8.72 25.46 5.44
C PRO A 19 9.33 26.73 6.06
N PRO A 20 10.47 26.67 6.75
CA PRO A 20 11.03 27.82 7.46
C PRO A 20 11.11 29.07 6.59
N GLN A 21 10.14 29.98 6.72
CA GLN A 21 10.21 31.24 6.01
C GLN A 21 11.17 32.10 6.81
N TRP A 22 12.42 32.18 6.34
CA TRP A 22 13.37 33.17 6.85
C TRP A 22 12.76 34.55 6.63
N VAL A 23 12.72 35.36 7.69
CA VAL A 23 12.18 36.72 7.65
C VAL A 23 13.15 37.61 6.87
N TYR A 24 14.46 37.34 7.04
CA TYR A 24 15.55 38.01 6.34
C TYR A 24 16.49 36.99 5.69
N ASP A 25 16.99 37.33 4.50
CA ASP A 25 18.02 36.56 3.82
C ASP A 25 19.39 36.76 4.49
N VAL A 26 19.67 37.97 4.97
CA VAL A 26 20.95 38.36 5.58
C VAL A 26 20.73 39.23 6.82
N PHE A 27 21.47 38.96 7.89
CA PHE A 27 21.66 39.83 9.05
C PHE A 27 23.10 40.35 9.07
N VAL A 28 23.29 41.65 9.28
CA VAL A 28 24.63 42.26 9.33
C VAL A 28 24.94 42.76 10.74
N SER A 29 25.93 42.15 11.38
CA SER A 29 26.53 42.59 12.64
C SER A 29 27.76 43.44 12.38
N PHE A 30 27.86 44.60 13.01
CA PHE A 30 28.96 45.53 12.79
C PHE A 30 29.13 46.51 13.96
N ARG A 31 30.29 47.16 14.03
CA ARG A 31 30.52 48.26 14.97
C ARG A 31 30.07 49.58 14.33
N GLY A 32 28.97 50.14 14.85
CA GLY A 32 28.38 51.35 14.27
C GLY A 32 29.28 52.59 14.23
N ALA A 33 30.21 52.75 15.17
CA ALA A 33 31.15 53.87 15.16
C ALA A 33 32.20 53.77 14.02
N ASP A 34 32.50 52.55 13.57
CA ASP A 34 33.65 52.27 12.72
C ASP A 34 33.22 52.15 11.24
N THR A 35 32.13 51.42 10.98
CA THR A 35 31.80 50.99 9.62
C THR A 35 30.42 51.45 9.11
N ARG A 36 29.61 52.13 9.94
CA ARG A 36 28.19 52.42 9.63
C ARG A 36 27.98 53.27 8.37
N LYS A 37 28.82 54.29 8.18
CA LYS A 37 28.67 55.31 7.12
C LYS A 37 29.58 55.08 5.90
N ASN A 38 30.36 54.00 5.88
CA ASN A 38 31.30 53.65 4.81
C ASN A 38 31.01 52.22 4.32
N PHE A 39 31.89 51.25 4.59
CA PHE A 39 31.81 49.86 4.16
C PHE A 39 30.46 49.19 4.46
N THR A 40 29.90 49.32 5.67
CA THR A 40 28.62 48.64 5.99
C THR A 40 27.44 49.26 5.26
N SER A 41 27.42 50.58 5.03
CA SER A 41 26.36 51.20 4.22
C SER A 41 26.42 50.76 2.75
N HIS A 42 27.63 50.65 2.17
CA HIS A 42 27.80 50.18 0.80
C HIS A 42 27.48 48.69 0.66
N LEU A 43 27.89 47.86 1.63
CA LEU A 43 27.54 46.44 1.66
C LEU A 43 26.03 46.23 1.77
N PHE A 44 25.36 46.99 2.63
CA PHE A 44 23.91 46.91 2.81
C PHE A 44 23.16 47.31 1.53
N ALA A 45 23.51 48.46 0.93
CA ALA A 45 22.94 48.90 -0.34
C ALA A 45 23.15 47.86 -1.46
N ALA A 46 24.37 47.31 -1.58
CA ALA A 46 24.66 46.28 -2.55
C ALA A 46 23.85 44.99 -2.34
N LEU A 47 23.56 44.61 -1.09
CA LEU A 47 22.71 43.46 -0.79
C LEU A 47 21.24 43.72 -1.19
N GLU A 48 20.70 44.91 -0.92
CA GLU A 48 19.35 45.30 -1.31
C GLU A 48 19.20 45.44 -2.83
N ASP A 49 20.15 46.08 -3.50
CA ASP A 49 20.19 46.24 -4.97
C ASP A 49 20.26 44.89 -5.70
N ASN A 50 20.78 43.86 -5.03
CA ASN A 50 20.82 42.48 -5.53
C ASN A 50 19.61 41.63 -5.09
N GLY A 51 18.61 42.24 -4.46
CA GLY A 51 17.33 41.63 -4.11
C GLY A 51 17.33 40.78 -2.84
N PHE A 52 18.33 40.92 -1.96
CA PHE A 52 18.36 40.21 -0.68
C PHE A 52 17.65 41.01 0.42
N ARG A 53 16.70 40.39 1.12
CA ARG A 53 16.05 41.01 2.29
C ARG A 53 17.03 41.05 3.45
N THR A 54 17.62 42.20 3.70
CA THR A 54 18.72 42.35 4.64
C THR A 54 18.26 43.11 5.89
N PHE A 55 18.59 42.61 7.07
CA PHE A 55 18.42 43.34 8.33
C PHE A 55 19.74 44.00 8.75
N LYS A 56 19.67 45.28 9.06
CA LYS A 56 20.77 46.09 9.60
C LYS A 56 20.30 46.80 10.87
N ASP A 57 21.10 46.70 11.93
CA ASP A 57 20.79 47.38 13.19
C ASP A 57 21.09 48.89 13.10
N ASP A 58 20.07 49.66 12.66
CA ASP A 58 20.17 51.10 12.38
C ASP A 58 19.67 52.03 13.50
N LYS A 59 19.44 51.52 14.73
CA LYS A 59 19.01 52.37 15.84
C LYS A 59 20.16 52.76 16.76
N GLU A 60 20.32 54.06 17.00
CA GLU A 60 21.00 54.58 18.19
C GLU A 60 20.15 54.20 19.42
N LEU A 61 20.40 53.02 19.99
CA LEU A 61 19.78 52.61 21.24
C LEU A 61 20.34 53.48 22.37
N GLU A 62 19.44 54.15 23.11
CA GLU A 62 19.77 54.96 24.28
C GLU A 62 20.62 54.15 25.28
N ARG A 63 21.67 54.78 25.82
CA ARG A 63 22.63 54.13 26.71
C ARG A 63 21.93 53.63 27.99
N GLY A 64 21.69 52.32 28.11
CA GLY A 64 21.29 51.73 29.40
C GLY A 64 20.49 50.41 29.40
N GLU A 65 19.88 49.95 28.30
CA GLU A 65 18.95 48.79 28.34
C GLU A 65 19.37 47.54 27.55
N TYR A 66 18.73 46.40 27.88
CA TYR A 66 18.98 45.06 27.33
C TYR A 66 18.64 44.94 25.82
N ILE A 67 19.23 43.95 25.14
CA ILE A 67 18.97 43.63 23.73
C ILE A 67 17.46 43.50 23.48
N SER A 68 16.91 44.35 22.59
CA SER A 68 15.48 44.32 22.28
C SER A 68 15.06 42.94 21.76
N ASN A 69 13.90 42.44 22.20
CA ASN A 69 13.32 41.20 21.69
C ASN A 69 13.17 41.18 20.15
N GLY A 70 13.12 42.36 19.51
CA GLY A 70 13.12 42.52 18.06
C GLY A 70 14.44 42.10 17.41
N LEU A 71 15.59 42.47 17.98
CA LEU A 71 16.91 42.10 17.46
C LEU A 71 17.15 40.59 17.56
N VAL A 72 16.75 39.99 18.68
CA VAL A 72 16.83 38.54 18.89
C VAL A 72 16.01 37.78 17.84
N LYS A 73 14.78 38.23 17.56
CA LYS A 73 13.93 37.66 16.52
C LYS A 73 14.51 37.87 15.12
N ALA A 74 15.18 38.99 14.86
CA ALA A 74 15.84 39.24 13.59
C ALA A 74 17.01 38.26 13.37
N ILE A 75 17.85 38.04 14.38
CA ILE A 75 18.96 37.06 14.33
C ILE A 75 18.41 35.64 14.11
N GLU A 76 17.43 35.21 14.90
CA GLU A 76 16.82 33.87 14.78
C GLU A 76 16.05 33.70 13.45
N GLY A 77 15.54 34.80 12.88
CA GLY A 77 14.79 34.84 11.62
C GLY A 77 15.64 35.03 10.37
N SER A 78 16.98 35.11 10.50
CA SER A 78 17.89 35.39 9.39
C SER A 78 18.65 34.16 8.91
N ARG A 79 18.76 33.98 7.59
CA ARG A 79 19.41 32.81 6.99
C ARG A 79 20.94 32.86 7.05
N ILE A 80 21.52 34.02 6.78
CA ILE A 80 22.97 34.27 6.82
C ILE A 80 23.23 35.41 7.81
N CYS A 81 24.26 35.27 8.66
CA CYS A 81 24.74 36.33 9.54
C CYS A 81 26.16 36.74 9.10
N LEU A 82 26.29 37.96 8.57
CA LEU A 82 27.58 38.57 8.23
C LEU A 82 28.12 39.30 9.46
N LEU A 83 29.32 38.93 9.93
CA LEU A 83 29.98 39.54 11.08
C LEU A 83 31.13 40.42 10.60
N VAL A 84 30.97 41.74 10.62
CA VAL A 84 31.99 42.70 10.17
C VAL A 84 32.88 43.09 11.36
N PHE A 85 34.06 42.49 11.46
CA PHE A 85 35.06 42.81 12.47
C PHE A 85 35.90 44.01 12.04
N SER A 86 35.83 45.08 12.83
CA SER A 86 36.62 46.31 12.73
C SER A 86 37.54 46.49 13.95
N LYS A 87 38.45 47.48 13.91
CA LYS A 87 39.47 47.70 14.95
C LYS A 87 38.90 47.79 16.37
N ASP A 88 37.77 48.49 16.55
CA ASP A 88 37.13 48.69 17.85
C ASP A 88 35.87 47.84 18.07
N TYR A 89 35.66 46.79 17.25
CA TYR A 89 34.53 45.85 17.42
C TYR A 89 34.55 45.21 18.81
N GLY A 90 35.74 44.78 19.27
CA GLY A 90 35.94 44.15 20.58
C GLY A 90 35.76 45.08 21.78
N GLY A 91 35.74 46.41 21.59
CA GLY A 91 35.46 47.38 22.65
C GLY A 91 33.96 47.60 22.92
N SER A 92 33.09 47.05 22.07
CA SER A 92 31.65 47.18 22.20
C SER A 92 31.02 45.97 22.88
N ARG A 93 30.53 46.18 24.09
CA ARG A 93 29.70 45.18 24.80
C ARG A 93 28.52 44.70 23.95
N TRP A 94 27.90 45.60 23.19
CA TRP A 94 26.73 45.26 22.36
C TRP A 94 27.10 44.31 21.22
N CYS A 95 28.15 44.62 20.46
CA CYS A 95 28.63 43.76 19.38
C CYS A 95 29.04 42.38 19.91
N LEU A 96 29.67 42.31 21.08
CA LEU A 96 30.05 41.05 21.73
C LEU A 96 28.85 40.23 22.22
N ASP A 97 27.84 40.88 22.81
CA ASP A 97 26.60 40.20 23.23
C ASP A 97 25.78 39.71 22.02
N GLU A 98 25.76 40.47 20.92
CA GLU A 98 25.14 40.08 19.65
C GLU A 98 25.85 38.88 19.01
N LEU A 99 27.19 38.90 18.96
CA LEU A 99 28.02 37.79 18.49
C LEU A 99 27.70 36.50 19.25
N VAL A 100 27.64 36.58 20.58
CA VAL A 100 27.28 35.42 21.42
C VAL A 100 25.90 34.89 21.06
N ARG A 101 24.94 35.78 20.80
CA ARG A 101 23.58 35.35 20.42
C ARG A 101 23.56 34.69 19.05
N ILE A 102 24.29 35.22 18.07
CA ILE A 102 24.45 34.63 16.73
C ILE A 102 25.05 33.23 16.84
N MET A 103 26.10 33.07 17.66
CA MET A 103 26.77 31.79 17.86
C MET A 103 25.92 30.78 18.64
N ASP A 104 25.18 31.23 19.65
CA ASP A 104 24.19 30.40 20.34
C ASP A 104 23.07 29.94 19.39
N CYS A 105 22.60 30.81 18.48
CA CYS A 105 21.62 30.42 17.46
C CYS A 105 22.21 29.35 16.53
N LYS A 106 23.43 29.57 16.01
CA LYS A 106 24.14 28.59 15.19
C LYS A 106 24.24 27.20 15.86
N ARG A 107 24.44 27.16 17.18
CA ARG A 107 24.58 25.92 17.96
C ARG A 107 23.23 25.25 18.32
N LYS A 108 22.18 26.03 18.61
CA LYS A 108 20.95 25.52 19.29
C LYS A 108 19.75 25.27 18.37
N THR A 109 19.64 25.91 17.20
CA THR A 109 18.42 25.80 16.37
C THR A 109 18.50 24.64 15.36
N LEU A 110 17.36 23.98 15.09
CA LEU A 110 17.19 23.05 13.96
C LEU A 110 17.42 23.73 12.59
N LYS A 111 17.33 25.07 12.55
CA LYS A 111 17.64 25.93 11.41
C LYS A 111 19.01 26.57 11.68
N GLN A 112 20.09 25.96 11.21
CA GLN A 112 21.44 26.52 11.43
C GLN A 112 21.65 27.77 10.56
N ASN A 113 21.86 28.93 11.18
CA ASN A 113 22.24 30.14 10.46
C ASN A 113 23.67 29.99 9.91
N ILE A 114 23.90 30.44 8.67
CA ILE A 114 25.24 30.46 8.09
C ILE A 114 25.95 31.71 8.60
N VAL A 115 27.02 31.54 9.38
CA VAL A 115 27.82 32.65 9.90
C VAL A 115 29.04 32.87 9.01
N VAL A 116 29.24 34.09 8.51
CA VAL A 116 30.38 34.47 7.66
C VAL A 116 31.13 35.65 8.30
N PRO A 117 32.37 35.45 8.76
CA PRO A 117 33.18 36.56 9.26
C PRO A 117 33.77 37.38 8.11
N ILE A 118 33.72 38.71 8.25
CA ILE A 118 34.32 39.70 7.36
C ILE A 118 35.33 40.47 8.19
N PHE A 119 36.60 40.38 7.81
CA PHE A 119 37.71 41.00 8.52
C PHE A 119 38.05 42.33 7.83
N TYR A 120 37.50 43.42 8.37
CA TYR A 120 37.61 44.78 7.86
C TYR A 120 38.70 45.53 8.64
N ASP A 121 39.89 45.63 8.03
CA ASP A 121 41.07 46.30 8.62
C ASP A 121 41.52 45.71 9.99
N VAL A 122 41.30 44.40 10.18
CA VAL A 122 41.73 43.60 11.33
C VAL A 122 42.16 42.22 10.85
N ALA A 123 43.27 41.68 11.38
CA ALA A 123 43.73 40.34 11.02
C ALA A 123 42.88 39.25 11.71
N PRO A 124 42.56 38.11 11.04
CA PRO A 124 41.82 37.00 11.67
C PRO A 124 42.56 36.42 12.87
N SER A 125 43.90 36.47 12.88
CA SER A 125 44.75 36.06 14.00
C SER A 125 44.52 36.90 15.24
N ASP A 126 44.26 38.20 15.07
CA ASP A 126 44.08 39.16 16.15
C ASP A 126 42.70 38.97 16.78
N VAL A 127 41.68 38.70 15.97
CA VAL A 127 40.34 38.31 16.45
C VAL A 127 40.38 36.94 17.14
N ARG A 128 41.11 35.96 16.58
CA ARG A 128 41.21 34.59 17.11
C ARG A 128 41.95 34.51 18.45
N LYS A 129 43.04 35.27 18.61
CA LYS A 129 43.84 35.29 19.83
C LYS A 129 43.44 36.41 20.78
N GLN A 130 42.53 37.30 20.35
CA GLN A 130 42.17 38.55 21.03
C GLN A 130 43.42 39.38 21.41
N MET A 131 44.34 39.49 20.45
CA MET A 131 45.64 40.19 20.56
C MET A 131 45.63 41.43 19.64
N GLY A 132 46.68 42.27 19.73
CA GLY A 132 46.77 43.46 18.87
C GLY A 132 45.71 44.49 19.24
N VAL A 133 44.92 44.96 18.25
CA VAL A 133 43.91 46.01 18.44
C VAL A 133 42.78 45.63 19.41
N LEU A 134 42.49 44.34 19.61
CA LEU A 134 41.47 43.85 20.55
C LEU A 134 42.00 43.67 21.99
N GLN A 135 43.32 43.65 22.20
CA GLN A 135 43.91 43.30 23.49
C GLN A 135 43.56 44.32 24.58
N GLY A 136 43.67 45.62 24.27
CA GLY A 136 43.35 46.70 25.20
C GLY A 136 41.87 46.70 25.62
N ALA A 137 40.97 46.39 24.68
CA ALA A 137 39.54 46.33 24.93
C ALA A 137 39.17 45.22 25.93
N PHE A 138 39.76 44.03 25.79
CA PHE A 138 39.48 42.92 26.70
C PHE A 138 40.09 43.11 28.09
N VAL A 139 41.27 43.75 28.20
CA VAL A 139 41.83 44.13 29.51
C VAL A 139 40.90 45.11 30.24
N GLU A 140 40.29 46.05 29.52
CA GLU A 140 39.33 47.00 30.09
C GLU A 140 38.01 46.33 30.48
N HIS A 141 37.50 45.39 29.67
CA HIS A 141 36.33 44.58 30.04
C HIS A 141 36.60 43.73 31.29
N GLU A 142 37.77 43.10 31.40
CA GLU A 142 38.16 42.33 32.58
C GLU A 142 38.24 43.19 33.83
N LYS A 143 38.78 44.42 33.74
CA LYS A 143 38.78 45.38 34.86
C LYS A 143 37.37 45.78 35.28
N ARG A 144 36.47 46.00 34.32
CA ARG A 144 35.08 46.44 34.58
C ARG A 144 34.20 45.34 35.19
N PHE A 145 34.54 44.08 35.03
CA PHE A 145 33.75 42.93 35.47
C PHE A 145 34.42 42.09 36.58
N ARG A 146 35.45 42.64 37.24
CA ARG A 146 36.34 41.95 38.19
C ARG A 146 35.66 41.40 39.45
N GLU A 147 34.47 41.87 39.80
CA GLU A 147 33.75 41.44 41.00
C GLU A 147 32.25 41.28 40.68
N GLY A 148 31.82 40.05 40.35
CA GLY A 148 30.40 39.66 40.35
C GLY A 148 29.70 39.38 39.01
N SER A 149 30.39 38.99 37.92
CA SER A 149 29.71 38.62 36.65
C SER A 149 29.94 37.16 36.21
N ASP A 150 28.86 36.48 35.84
CA ASP A 150 28.72 35.07 35.46
C ASP A 150 29.52 34.64 34.19
N GLY A 151 30.85 34.67 34.21
CA GLY A 151 31.68 34.07 33.14
C GLY A 151 31.50 34.68 31.74
N LYS A 152 31.06 35.94 31.69
CA LYS A 152 30.59 36.60 30.46
C LYS A 152 31.74 36.93 29.50
N VAL A 153 32.88 37.38 30.04
CA VAL A 153 34.06 37.75 29.26
C VAL A 153 34.71 36.49 28.65
N GLU A 154 34.71 35.39 29.40
CA GLU A 154 35.16 34.08 28.94
C GLU A 154 34.32 33.58 27.77
N LYS A 155 32.99 33.77 27.84
CA LYS A 155 32.09 33.44 26.73
C LYS A 155 32.35 34.29 25.49
N TRP A 156 32.59 35.60 25.64
CA TRP A 156 32.99 36.46 24.52
C TRP A 156 34.29 36.00 23.86
N ARG A 157 35.31 35.64 24.65
CA ARG A 157 36.59 35.11 24.13
C ARG A 157 36.40 33.79 23.37
N ALA A 158 35.60 32.88 23.91
CA ALA A 158 35.32 31.59 23.28
C ALA A 158 34.61 31.77 21.92
N ASP A 159 33.56 32.60 21.86
CA ASP A 159 32.76 32.78 20.65
C ASP A 159 33.54 33.56 19.56
N LEU A 160 34.37 34.54 19.93
CA LEU A 160 35.30 35.20 18.99
C LEU A 160 36.32 34.21 18.41
N THR A 161 36.88 33.34 19.26
CA THR A 161 37.82 32.31 18.82
C THR A 161 37.17 31.34 17.84
N GLU A 162 35.94 30.89 18.14
CA GLU A 162 35.18 30.01 17.26
C GLU A 162 34.87 30.67 15.91
N VAL A 163 34.38 31.92 15.91
CA VAL A 163 34.07 32.63 14.66
C VAL A 163 35.31 32.90 13.83
N ALA A 164 36.43 33.26 14.45
CA ALA A 164 37.68 33.51 13.73
C ALA A 164 38.32 32.24 13.15
N ASN A 165 37.82 31.05 13.49
CA ASN A 165 38.18 29.78 12.85
C ASN A 165 37.30 29.45 11.63
N LEU A 166 36.22 30.21 11.38
CA LEU A 166 35.40 30.04 10.18
C LEU A 166 36.07 30.69 8.96
N SER A 167 35.83 30.12 7.78
CA SER A 167 36.27 30.71 6.51
C SER A 167 35.54 32.03 6.25
N GLY A 168 36.27 33.13 6.33
CA GLY A 168 35.76 34.49 6.12
C GLY A 168 36.28 35.16 4.86
N ARG A 169 36.02 36.46 4.73
CA ARG A 169 36.60 37.34 3.71
C ARG A 169 37.53 38.38 4.35
N HIS A 170 38.66 38.68 3.73
CA HIS A 170 39.68 39.59 4.29
C HIS A 170 40.03 40.72 3.33
N LEU A 171 39.78 41.96 3.74
CA LEU A 171 39.96 43.15 2.90
C LEU A 171 41.38 43.28 2.32
N LEU A 172 42.41 43.14 3.18
CA LEU A 172 43.80 43.36 2.77
C LEU A 172 44.43 42.20 1.98
N ASN A 173 43.91 40.97 2.12
CA ASN A 173 44.54 39.78 1.53
C ASN A 173 43.83 39.33 0.24
N GLU A 174 42.51 39.57 0.13
CA GLU A 174 41.71 39.05 -0.98
C GLU A 174 41.29 40.14 -1.97
N ALA A 175 41.23 41.40 -1.53
CA ALA A 175 40.82 42.53 -2.37
C ALA A 175 41.91 43.61 -2.52
N ASN A 176 43.15 43.36 -2.05
CA ASN A 176 44.25 44.33 -2.03
C ASN A 176 43.87 45.69 -1.40
N GLY A 177 42.92 45.72 -0.46
CA GLY A 177 42.42 46.95 0.14
C GLY A 177 41.25 47.63 -0.58
N ASP A 178 40.75 47.09 -1.69
CA ASP A 178 39.59 47.63 -2.42
C ASP A 178 38.26 47.14 -1.79
N GLU A 179 37.52 48.07 -1.19
CA GLU A 179 36.23 47.79 -0.56
C GLU A 179 35.15 47.36 -1.57
N ALA A 180 35.16 47.89 -2.79
CA ALA A 180 34.15 47.58 -3.80
C ALA A 180 34.32 46.16 -4.35
N GLU A 181 35.55 45.71 -4.58
CA GLU A 181 35.82 44.32 -4.97
C GLU A 181 35.47 43.34 -3.84
N LEU A 182 35.78 43.68 -2.58
CA LEU A 182 35.37 42.87 -1.43
C LEU A 182 33.84 42.73 -1.36
N ILE A 183 33.09 43.83 -1.55
CA ILE A 183 31.63 43.82 -1.57
C ILE A 183 31.11 42.93 -2.70
N LYS A 184 31.64 43.04 -3.93
CA LYS A 184 31.24 42.16 -5.06
C LYS A 184 31.44 40.68 -4.71
N MET A 185 32.56 40.34 -4.08
CA MET A 185 32.85 38.98 -3.63
C MET A 185 31.88 38.51 -2.56
N ILE A 186 31.52 39.36 -1.59
CA ILE A 186 30.53 39.05 -0.56
C ILE A 186 29.14 38.83 -1.17
N ILE A 187 28.70 39.67 -2.11
CA ILE A 187 27.41 39.50 -2.81
C ILE A 187 27.35 38.16 -3.55
N LYS A 188 28.44 37.78 -4.21
CA LYS A 188 28.53 36.49 -4.90
C LYS A 188 28.40 35.31 -3.92
N ASP A 189 29.13 35.37 -2.80
CA ASP A 189 29.07 34.37 -1.73
C ASP A 189 27.67 34.23 -1.13
N VAL A 190 27.03 35.37 -0.84
CA VAL A 190 25.66 35.41 -0.33
C VAL A 190 24.71 34.81 -1.35
N ARG A 191 24.82 35.15 -2.63
CA ARG A 191 23.98 34.59 -3.69
C ARG A 191 24.08 33.07 -3.79
N GLU A 192 25.29 32.51 -3.73
CA GLU A 192 25.51 31.05 -3.77
C GLU A 192 24.93 30.35 -2.53
N LYS A 193 24.99 30.98 -1.35
CA LYS A 193 24.50 30.43 -0.07
C LYS A 193 22.99 30.63 0.13
N VAL A 194 22.41 31.68 -0.42
CA VAL A 194 20.96 31.97 -0.41
C VAL A 194 20.22 31.21 -1.51
N ASN A 195 20.82 30.99 -2.68
CA ASN A 195 20.19 30.26 -3.79
C ASN A 195 21.02 29.04 -4.23
N PRO A 196 21.07 27.94 -3.45
CA PRO A 196 21.43 26.66 -4.05
C PRO A 196 20.39 26.40 -5.14
N THR A 197 20.80 26.05 -6.36
CA THR A 197 19.91 25.76 -7.50
C THR A 197 18.90 24.68 -7.10
N HIS A 198 17.76 25.09 -6.55
CA HIS A 198 16.70 24.22 -6.11
C HIS A 198 15.93 23.79 -7.35
N LEU A 199 15.93 22.50 -7.63
CA LEU A 199 15.11 21.96 -8.71
C LEU A 199 13.65 22.16 -8.34
N ASN A 200 12.84 22.63 -9.30
CA ASN A 200 11.42 22.83 -9.08
C ASN A 200 10.75 21.48 -8.76
N VAL A 201 10.14 21.38 -7.58
CA VAL A 201 9.34 20.26 -7.10
C VAL A 201 7.94 20.83 -6.83
N PRO A 202 6.85 20.11 -7.13
CA PRO A 202 5.49 20.60 -6.91
C PRO A 202 5.32 21.18 -5.50
N ASP A 203 4.63 22.32 -5.40
CA ASP A 203 4.42 23.07 -4.15
C ASP A 203 3.89 22.18 -3.03
N ARG A 204 3.08 21.18 -3.40
CA ARG A 204 2.51 20.22 -2.47
C ARG A 204 3.00 18.80 -2.72
N GLN A 205 3.57 18.21 -1.66
CA GLN A 205 4.33 16.97 -1.73
C GLN A 205 3.57 15.78 -1.12
N VAL A 206 2.46 15.38 -1.76
CA VAL A 206 1.63 14.27 -1.30
C VAL A 206 2.39 12.94 -1.48
N GLY A 207 2.51 12.16 -0.39
CA GLY A 207 3.15 10.83 -0.40
C GLY A 207 4.66 10.77 -0.69
N LEU A 208 5.33 11.91 -0.90
CA LEU A 208 6.75 11.90 -1.28
C LEU A 208 7.68 11.51 -0.13
N LYS A 209 7.33 11.82 1.13
CA LYS A 209 8.20 11.61 2.30
C LYS A 209 8.66 10.16 2.42
N LEU A 210 7.73 9.21 2.39
CA LEU A 210 8.03 7.78 2.53
C LEU A 210 8.90 7.26 1.36
N ARG A 211 8.59 7.68 0.13
CA ARG A 211 9.30 7.25 -1.09
C ARG A 211 10.74 7.81 -1.13
N VAL A 212 10.94 9.04 -0.68
CA VAL A 212 12.26 9.68 -0.58
C VAL A 212 13.08 9.05 0.54
N THR A 213 12.48 8.75 1.71
CA THR A 213 13.18 8.06 2.80
C THR A 213 13.67 6.68 2.37
N LYS A 214 12.81 5.88 1.70
CA LYS A 214 13.20 4.58 1.14
C LYS A 214 14.39 4.71 0.18
N LEU A 215 14.34 5.67 -0.75
CA LEU A 215 15.43 5.91 -1.70
C LEU A 215 16.73 6.37 -1.00
N ASN A 216 16.62 7.22 0.03
CA ASN A 216 17.77 7.68 0.81
C ASN A 216 18.46 6.52 1.58
N MET A 217 17.68 5.57 2.10
CA MET A 217 18.21 4.34 2.69
C MET A 217 19.00 3.52 1.67
N LEU A 218 18.49 3.40 0.43
CA LEU A 218 19.19 2.73 -0.66
C LEU A 218 20.47 3.45 -1.09
N LEU A 219 20.58 4.77 -0.93
CA LEU A 219 21.84 5.47 -1.19
C LEU A 219 22.91 5.15 -0.13
N ASN A 220 22.53 4.70 1.07
CA ASN A 220 23.43 4.42 2.20
C ASN A 220 24.50 5.51 2.36
N MET A 221 24.08 6.69 2.82
CA MET A 221 24.92 7.89 2.90
C MET A 221 26.12 7.75 3.85
N GLU A 222 26.12 6.76 4.74
CA GLU A 222 27.19 6.46 5.70
C GLU A 222 28.34 5.64 5.09
N SER A 223 28.09 4.93 3.99
CA SER A 223 29.12 4.18 3.29
C SER A 223 30.05 5.09 2.47
N ASN A 224 31.35 4.76 2.43
CA ASN A 224 32.31 5.44 1.57
C ASN A 224 32.42 4.82 0.15
N CYS A 225 31.61 3.83 -0.21
CA CYS A 225 31.64 3.27 -1.57
C CYS A 225 30.94 4.18 -2.61
N VAL A 226 31.24 3.98 -3.90
CA VAL A 226 30.44 4.54 -5.01
C VAL A 226 29.14 3.75 -5.11
N ARG A 227 28.01 4.46 -5.17
CA ARG A 227 26.70 3.80 -5.31
C ARG A 227 25.86 4.41 -6.41
N ILE A 228 25.41 3.54 -7.32
CA ILE A 228 24.48 3.87 -8.40
C ILE A 228 23.12 3.26 -8.04
N VAL A 229 22.07 4.09 -8.03
CA VAL A 229 20.70 3.64 -7.76
C VAL A 229 19.78 4.06 -8.90
N ALA A 230 19.10 3.10 -9.50
CA ALA A 230 18.15 3.34 -10.58
C ALA A 230 16.71 3.37 -10.05
N ILE A 231 15.98 4.45 -10.31
CA ILE A 231 14.54 4.56 -10.10
C ILE A 231 13.85 4.05 -11.37
N TRP A 232 13.25 2.86 -11.29
CA TRP A 232 12.61 2.18 -12.42
C TRP A 232 11.10 2.08 -12.22
N GLY A 233 10.31 2.49 -13.23
CA GLY A 233 8.86 2.46 -13.12
C GLY A 233 8.13 3.03 -14.33
N MET A 234 6.82 2.81 -14.39
CA MET A 234 5.97 3.28 -15.49
C MET A 234 5.96 4.81 -15.63
N GLY A 235 5.54 5.32 -16.80
CA GLY A 235 5.35 6.76 -17.02
C GLY A 235 4.36 7.36 -16.02
N GLY A 236 4.61 8.58 -15.55
CA GLY A 236 3.70 9.31 -14.65
C GLY A 236 3.73 8.90 -13.16
N ILE A 237 4.49 7.87 -12.77
CA ILE A 237 4.55 7.38 -11.36
C ILE A 237 5.29 8.33 -10.39
N GLY A 238 5.92 9.40 -10.89
CA GLY A 238 6.62 10.40 -10.06
C GLY A 238 8.12 10.18 -9.89
N LYS A 239 8.79 9.38 -10.74
CA LYS A 239 10.25 9.12 -10.66
C LYS A 239 11.08 10.39 -10.63
N THR A 240 10.88 11.27 -11.61
CA THR A 240 11.54 12.57 -11.74
C THR A 240 11.29 13.43 -10.50
N THR A 241 10.06 13.46 -9.99
CA THR A 241 9.70 14.23 -8.78
C THR A 241 10.41 13.73 -7.54
N ILE A 242 10.50 12.40 -7.35
CA ILE A 242 11.24 11.77 -6.24
C ILE A 242 12.73 12.11 -6.34
N ALA A 243 13.32 11.99 -7.53
CA ALA A 243 14.73 12.28 -7.77
C ALA A 243 15.07 13.75 -7.50
N LYS A 244 14.26 14.68 -8.02
CA LYS A 244 14.40 16.13 -7.77
C LYS A 244 14.31 16.46 -6.28
N ARG A 245 13.34 15.88 -5.56
CA ARG A 245 13.16 16.12 -4.13
C ARG A 245 14.35 15.61 -3.33
N LEU A 246 14.84 14.41 -3.62
CA LEU A 246 16.01 13.86 -2.94
C LEU A 246 17.26 14.68 -3.25
N TYR A 247 17.49 15.06 -4.51
CA TYR A 247 18.62 15.91 -4.91
C TYR A 247 18.65 17.21 -4.10
N ASN A 248 17.52 17.92 -4.01
CA ASN A 248 17.40 19.14 -3.22
C ASN A 248 17.74 18.92 -1.73
N LEU A 249 17.44 17.75 -1.17
CA LEU A 249 17.70 17.42 0.24
C LEU A 249 19.16 17.08 0.52
N ILE A 250 19.91 16.55 -0.44
CA ILE A 250 21.25 15.99 -0.18
C ILE A 250 22.39 16.66 -0.96
N GLN A 251 22.11 17.51 -1.95
CA GLN A 251 23.14 18.12 -2.80
C GLN A 251 24.25 18.83 -2.02
N HIS A 252 23.90 19.51 -0.93
CA HIS A 252 24.86 20.24 -0.09
C HIS A 252 25.88 19.35 0.63
N LYS A 253 25.71 18.02 0.62
CA LYS A 253 26.61 17.03 1.23
C LYS A 253 27.72 16.54 0.30
N PHE A 254 27.76 17.05 -0.93
CA PHE A 254 28.69 16.62 -1.98
C PHE A 254 29.52 17.79 -2.46
N GLU A 255 30.76 17.52 -2.86
CA GLU A 255 31.67 18.56 -3.38
C GLU A 255 31.20 19.06 -4.74
N ARG A 256 30.53 18.20 -5.50
CA ARG A 256 29.89 18.55 -6.77
C ARG A 256 28.55 17.85 -6.90
N SER A 257 27.58 18.58 -7.41
CA SER A 257 26.24 18.07 -7.65
C SER A 257 25.69 18.54 -9.00
N GLY A 258 25.11 17.60 -9.77
CA GLY A 258 24.50 17.88 -11.05
C GLY A 258 23.18 17.13 -11.24
N PHE A 259 22.25 17.77 -11.95
CA PHE A 259 20.99 17.17 -12.38
C PHE A 259 20.86 17.38 -13.89
N LEU A 260 20.79 16.29 -14.64
CA LEU A 260 20.61 16.30 -16.08
C LEU A 260 19.18 15.86 -16.40
N ALA A 261 18.35 16.82 -16.79
CA ALA A 261 16.95 16.59 -17.14
C ALA A 261 16.81 16.06 -18.59
N ASN A 262 15.77 15.26 -18.84
CA ASN A 262 15.34 14.84 -20.18
C ASN A 262 16.48 14.28 -21.06
N VAL A 263 17.24 13.31 -20.52
CA VAL A 263 18.41 12.72 -21.20
C VAL A 263 18.01 12.12 -22.55
N ARG A 264 16.93 11.32 -22.57
CA ARG A 264 16.35 10.74 -23.79
C ARG A 264 16.03 11.79 -24.85
N GLU A 265 15.28 12.84 -24.50
CA GLU A 265 14.85 13.87 -25.45
C GLU A 265 16.03 14.60 -26.08
N THR A 266 17.06 14.93 -25.29
CA THR A 266 18.26 15.60 -25.80
C THR A 266 19.04 14.68 -26.74
N SER A 267 19.19 13.39 -26.40
CA SER A 267 19.94 12.44 -27.22
C SER A 267 19.35 12.16 -28.60
N GLN A 268 18.05 12.38 -28.78
CA GLN A 268 17.34 12.13 -30.04
C GLN A 268 17.55 13.24 -31.08
N ARG A 269 18.12 14.38 -30.69
CA ARG A 269 18.44 15.49 -31.59
C ARG A 269 19.72 15.21 -32.38
N PRO A 270 19.92 15.81 -33.57
CA PRO A 270 21.20 15.74 -34.27
C PRO A 270 22.35 16.20 -33.36
N ASN A 271 23.42 15.40 -33.26
CA ASN A 271 24.55 15.60 -32.32
C ASN A 271 24.13 15.67 -30.83
N GLY A 272 22.99 15.06 -30.47
CA GLY A 272 22.41 15.14 -29.13
C GLY A 272 23.27 14.52 -28.02
N LEU A 273 24.12 13.54 -28.34
CA LEU A 273 25.06 12.96 -27.37
C LEU A 273 26.16 13.95 -26.97
N ASP A 274 26.67 14.75 -27.91
CA ASP A 274 27.66 15.80 -27.63
C ASP A 274 27.02 16.93 -26.81
N GLU A 275 25.76 17.26 -27.09
CA GLU A 275 24.98 18.23 -26.31
C GLU A 275 24.77 17.74 -24.86
N LEU A 276 24.54 16.44 -24.67
CA LEU A 276 24.44 15.83 -23.34
C LEU A 276 25.74 15.96 -22.54
N GLN A 277 26.89 15.69 -23.16
CA GLN A 277 28.20 15.86 -22.53
C GLN A 277 28.43 17.32 -22.10
N LYS A 278 28.13 18.28 -22.98
CA LYS A 278 28.24 19.72 -22.69
C LYS A 278 27.32 20.14 -21.54
N LYS A 279 26.07 19.65 -21.53
CA LYS A 279 25.11 19.91 -20.45
C LYS A 279 25.57 19.31 -19.12
N LEU A 280 26.14 18.10 -19.13
CA LEU A 280 26.70 17.49 -17.92
C LEU A 280 27.86 18.30 -17.36
N LEU A 281 28.82 18.69 -18.21
CA LEU A 281 29.97 19.52 -17.81
C LEU A 281 29.49 20.85 -17.23
N LEU A 282 28.53 21.52 -17.87
CA LEU A 282 27.93 22.74 -17.35
C LEU A 282 27.21 22.52 -16.01
N ALA A 283 26.45 21.43 -15.88
CA ALA A 283 25.73 21.11 -14.65
C ALA A 283 26.69 20.85 -13.47
N MET A 284 27.84 20.21 -13.72
CA MET A 284 28.82 19.78 -12.72
C MET A 284 29.86 20.86 -12.38
N LEU A 285 30.34 21.60 -13.39
CA LEU A 285 31.44 22.57 -13.28
C LEU A 285 30.96 24.03 -13.23
N LYS A 286 29.68 24.28 -13.53
CA LYS A 286 29.06 25.61 -13.59
C LYS A 286 29.76 26.59 -14.55
N ARG A 287 30.52 26.07 -15.51
CA ARG A 287 31.24 26.83 -16.56
C ARG A 287 31.17 26.09 -17.88
N THR A 288 31.10 26.84 -18.98
CA THR A 288 31.13 26.30 -20.35
C THR A 288 32.52 25.79 -20.67
N HIS A 289 32.61 24.56 -21.17
CA HIS A 289 33.84 23.94 -21.66
C HIS A 289 33.64 23.56 -23.12
N GLU A 290 34.62 23.88 -23.97
CA GLU A 290 34.63 23.43 -25.35
C GLU A 290 35.03 21.96 -25.40
N VAL A 291 34.23 21.17 -26.10
CA VAL A 291 34.49 19.75 -26.36
C VAL A 291 34.52 19.60 -27.88
N SER A 292 35.69 19.24 -28.42
CA SER A 292 35.96 19.16 -29.85
C SER A 292 35.34 17.92 -30.51
N ASN A 293 35.27 16.78 -29.80
CA ASN A 293 34.68 15.54 -30.31
C ASN A 293 34.15 14.62 -29.17
N PHE A 294 33.27 13.66 -29.53
CA PHE A 294 32.57 12.74 -28.63
C PHE A 294 33.48 11.96 -27.66
N HIS A 295 34.63 11.46 -28.15
CA HIS A 295 35.55 10.62 -27.35
C HIS A 295 36.35 11.46 -26.35
N GLU A 296 36.80 12.64 -26.78
CA GLU A 296 37.46 13.60 -25.90
C GLU A 296 36.53 14.07 -24.78
N GLY A 297 35.24 14.24 -25.07
CA GLY A 297 34.23 14.60 -24.07
C GLY A 297 34.12 13.61 -22.91
N ILE A 298 34.17 12.30 -23.20
CA ILE A 298 34.13 11.24 -22.17
C ILE A 298 35.32 11.37 -21.22
N GLU A 299 36.53 11.49 -21.77
CA GLU A 299 37.76 11.62 -20.97
C GLU A 299 37.77 12.92 -20.15
N VAL A 300 37.30 14.02 -20.74
CA VAL A 300 37.15 15.29 -20.03
C VAL A 300 36.16 15.14 -18.87
N ILE A 301 35.01 14.49 -19.07
CA ILE A 301 34.04 14.23 -17.98
C ILE A 301 34.67 13.41 -16.86
N LYS A 302 35.33 12.29 -17.15
CA LYS A 302 35.98 11.43 -16.14
C LYS A 302 37.03 12.21 -15.34
N LYS A 303 37.93 12.90 -16.03
CA LYS A 303 39.05 13.61 -15.40
C LYS A 303 38.62 14.88 -14.67
N THR A 304 37.75 15.67 -15.30
CA THR A 304 37.47 17.04 -14.84
C THR A 304 36.17 17.16 -14.08
N ALA A 305 35.09 16.45 -14.43
CA ALA A 305 33.78 16.57 -13.78
C ALA A 305 33.62 15.60 -12.61
N PHE A 306 34.05 14.34 -12.79
CA PHE A 306 34.00 13.32 -11.74
C PHE A 306 35.24 13.36 -10.86
N GLY A 307 36.43 13.22 -11.46
CA GLY A 307 37.73 13.43 -10.82
C GLY A 307 37.87 12.75 -9.44
N ARG A 308 38.74 13.27 -8.57
CA ARG A 308 38.89 12.79 -7.18
C ARG A 308 37.87 13.39 -6.20
N LYS A 309 36.72 13.85 -6.70
CA LYS A 309 35.74 14.63 -5.92
C LYS A 309 34.52 13.77 -5.59
N LYS A 310 33.94 13.97 -4.40
CA LYS A 310 32.70 13.31 -4.00
C LYS A 310 31.51 13.92 -4.76
N VAL A 311 30.90 13.14 -5.66
CA VAL A 311 29.88 13.60 -6.62
C VAL A 311 28.48 13.12 -6.27
N LEU A 312 27.48 13.99 -6.44
CA LEU A 312 26.07 13.63 -6.59
C LEU A 312 25.62 13.89 -8.03
N LEU A 313 25.19 12.86 -8.75
CA LEU A 313 24.68 13.01 -10.11
C LEU A 313 23.29 12.41 -10.25
N VAL A 314 22.36 13.14 -10.88
CA VAL A 314 21.05 12.63 -11.24
C VAL A 314 20.85 12.71 -12.75
N LEU A 315 20.54 11.57 -13.37
CA LEU A 315 20.23 11.44 -14.79
C LEU A 315 18.76 11.09 -14.94
N ASP A 316 17.98 11.99 -15.55
CA ASP A 316 16.53 11.84 -15.66
C ASP A 316 16.09 11.39 -17.07
N ASP A 317 15.22 10.38 -17.11
CA ASP A 317 14.63 9.76 -18.31
C ASP A 317 15.69 9.17 -19.26
N VAL A 318 16.52 8.25 -18.74
CA VAL A 318 17.46 7.45 -19.54
C VAL A 318 16.73 6.25 -20.15
N ASP A 319 16.93 5.98 -21.44
CA ASP A 319 16.28 4.85 -22.15
C ASP A 319 17.22 4.04 -23.07
N ASN A 320 18.50 4.42 -23.20
CA ASN A 320 19.47 3.71 -24.01
C ASN A 320 20.86 3.66 -23.34
N VAL A 321 21.60 2.58 -23.55
CA VAL A 321 22.97 2.37 -23.02
C VAL A 321 23.95 3.41 -23.56
N GLN A 322 23.84 3.79 -24.84
CA GLN A 322 24.70 4.81 -25.47
C GLN A 322 24.67 6.16 -24.73
N GLN A 323 23.56 6.50 -24.05
CA GLN A 323 23.46 7.71 -23.25
C GLN A 323 24.35 7.64 -22.01
N LEU A 324 24.42 6.46 -21.37
CA LEU A 324 25.25 6.23 -20.19
C LEU A 324 26.73 6.20 -20.56
N GLU A 325 27.08 5.56 -21.68
CA GLU A 325 28.44 5.54 -22.23
C GLU A 325 28.93 6.95 -22.56
N ALA A 326 28.10 7.73 -23.28
CA ALA A 326 28.42 9.11 -23.63
C ALA A 326 28.68 10.00 -22.40
N LEU A 327 28.03 9.70 -21.27
CA LEU A 327 28.14 10.44 -20.02
C LEU A 327 29.19 9.85 -19.05
N ALA A 328 29.99 8.88 -19.51
CA ALA A 328 31.02 8.21 -18.73
C ALA A 328 30.50 7.56 -17.43
N ILE A 329 29.28 7.01 -17.47
CA ILE A 329 28.63 6.43 -16.30
C ILE A 329 29.03 4.97 -16.14
N ASP A 330 30.06 4.75 -15.34
CA ASP A 330 30.50 3.45 -14.84
C ASP A 330 30.97 3.59 -13.38
N ARG A 331 31.11 2.48 -12.63
CA ARG A 331 31.46 2.56 -11.20
C ARG A 331 32.88 3.09 -10.95
N ASP A 332 33.79 2.83 -11.89
CA ASP A 332 35.22 3.12 -11.73
C ASP A 332 35.55 4.60 -12.02
N SER A 333 34.66 5.29 -12.73
CA SER A 333 34.80 6.70 -13.08
C SER A 333 34.56 7.68 -11.93
N PHE A 334 34.07 7.23 -10.77
CA PHE A 334 33.73 8.09 -9.64
C PHE A 334 34.62 7.87 -8.41
N ALA A 335 34.89 8.95 -7.67
CA ALA A 335 35.59 8.86 -6.40
C ALA A 335 34.74 8.21 -5.29
N PRO A 336 35.37 7.60 -4.26
CA PRO A 336 34.69 7.09 -3.07
C PRO A 336 33.69 8.08 -2.46
N GLY A 337 32.56 7.57 -2.00
CA GLY A 337 31.48 8.37 -1.41
C GLY A 337 30.53 9.02 -2.43
N SER A 338 30.74 8.83 -3.74
CA SER A 338 29.86 9.37 -4.78
C SER A 338 28.52 8.63 -4.86
N ARG A 339 27.46 9.36 -5.27
CA ARG A 339 26.08 8.86 -5.42
C ARG A 339 25.52 9.24 -6.77
N ILE A 340 25.04 8.25 -7.51
CA ILE A 340 24.48 8.43 -8.85
C ILE A 340 23.04 7.90 -8.83
N ILE A 341 22.09 8.70 -9.31
CA ILE A 341 20.68 8.36 -9.40
C ILE A 341 20.27 8.40 -10.86
N ILE A 342 19.69 7.31 -11.36
CA ILE A 342 19.22 7.22 -12.74
C ILE A 342 17.71 7.00 -12.73
N THR A 343 16.92 7.84 -13.40
CA THR A 343 15.50 7.55 -13.60
C THR A 343 15.31 6.93 -14.98
N THR A 344 14.56 5.83 -15.06
CA THR A 344 14.31 5.13 -16.33
C THR A 344 12.95 4.46 -16.36
N ARG A 345 12.44 4.24 -17.57
CA ARG A 345 11.28 3.39 -17.86
C ARG A 345 11.70 2.02 -18.38
N ASP A 346 12.93 1.88 -18.87
CA ASP A 346 13.44 0.69 -19.55
C ASP A 346 14.55 0.03 -18.73
N LYS A 347 14.22 -1.10 -18.11
CA LYS A 347 15.17 -1.87 -17.31
C LYS A 347 16.35 -2.39 -18.14
N CYS A 348 16.19 -2.60 -19.45
CA CYS A 348 17.27 -3.09 -20.29
C CYS A 348 18.43 -2.09 -20.41
N SER A 349 18.13 -0.78 -20.39
CA SER A 349 19.16 0.27 -20.43
C SER A 349 20.14 0.21 -19.25
N LEU A 350 19.75 -0.44 -18.14
CA LEU A 350 20.56 -0.56 -16.93
C LEU A 350 21.43 -1.83 -16.90
N LYS A 351 21.23 -2.78 -17.82
CA LYS A 351 21.94 -4.09 -17.78
C LYS A 351 23.45 -3.93 -17.85
N PHE A 352 23.93 -2.94 -18.60
CA PHE A 352 25.35 -2.57 -18.72
C PHE A 352 26.00 -2.19 -17.37
N LEU A 353 25.23 -1.69 -16.41
CA LEU A 353 25.74 -1.23 -15.11
C LEU A 353 25.80 -2.34 -14.04
N GLU A 354 25.36 -3.56 -14.36
CA GLU A 354 25.35 -4.73 -13.47
C GLU A 354 24.73 -4.45 -12.09
N LEU A 355 23.66 -3.66 -12.05
CA LEU A 355 23.02 -3.25 -10.78
C LEU A 355 22.37 -4.42 -10.05
N GLY A 356 22.64 -4.52 -8.74
CA GLY A 356 22.00 -5.49 -7.86
C GLY A 356 20.53 -5.18 -7.56
N LYS A 357 19.80 -6.13 -6.96
CA LYS A 357 18.40 -5.92 -6.55
C LYS A 357 18.22 -4.72 -5.59
N ASN A 358 19.20 -4.48 -4.71
CA ASN A 358 19.20 -3.37 -3.74
C ASN A 358 19.70 -2.03 -4.32
N GLU A 359 19.81 -1.95 -5.64
CA GLU A 359 20.19 -0.74 -6.40
C GLU A 359 19.12 -0.35 -7.43
N ILE A 360 18.04 -1.13 -7.55
CA ILE A 360 16.88 -0.81 -8.40
C ILE A 360 15.69 -0.51 -7.49
N TYR A 361 15.28 0.75 -7.48
CA TYR A 361 14.12 1.21 -6.72
C TYR A 361 12.89 1.33 -7.62
N GLY A 362 11.84 0.57 -7.30
CA GLY A 362 10.53 0.68 -7.95
C GLY A 362 9.53 1.45 -7.09
N PRO A 363 9.17 2.71 -7.43
CA PRO A 363 8.23 3.48 -6.62
C PRO A 363 6.83 2.85 -6.55
N GLU A 364 6.25 2.85 -5.34
CA GLU A 364 4.87 2.44 -5.10
C GLU A 364 3.88 3.52 -5.57
N LYS A 365 2.70 3.09 -6.04
CA LYS A 365 1.58 3.99 -6.36
C LYS A 365 1.05 4.69 -5.12
N LEU A 366 0.36 5.81 -5.29
CA LEU A 366 -0.29 6.50 -4.19
C LEU A 366 -1.40 5.62 -3.59
N ASP A 367 -1.51 5.62 -2.26
CA ASP A 367 -2.63 4.95 -1.59
C ASP A 367 -3.95 5.72 -1.81
N LYS A 368 -5.06 5.19 -1.27
CA LYS A 368 -6.38 5.81 -1.49
C LYS A 368 -6.51 7.21 -0.88
N ALA A 369 -5.86 7.47 0.25
CA ALA A 369 -5.89 8.76 0.92
C ALA A 369 -4.97 9.76 0.20
N GLU A 370 -3.73 9.36 -0.08
CA GLU A 370 -2.77 10.12 -0.88
C GLU A 370 -3.35 10.48 -2.26
N SER A 371 -4.07 9.54 -2.90
CA SER A 371 -4.69 9.75 -4.21
C SER A 371 -5.80 10.80 -4.15
N LEU A 372 -6.66 10.72 -3.13
CA LEU A 372 -7.76 11.67 -2.96
C LEU A 372 -7.22 13.06 -2.65
N GLU A 373 -6.20 13.16 -1.80
CA GLU A 373 -5.53 14.41 -1.45
C GLU A 373 -4.92 15.10 -2.68
N LEU A 374 -4.15 14.35 -3.49
CA LEU A 374 -3.53 14.90 -4.70
C LEU A 374 -4.58 15.32 -5.73
N PHE A 375 -5.59 14.49 -5.97
CA PHE A 375 -6.69 14.84 -6.87
C PHE A 375 -7.42 16.10 -6.42
N SER A 376 -7.78 16.18 -5.13
CA SER A 376 -8.50 17.31 -4.56
C SER A 376 -7.72 18.61 -4.65
N TRP A 377 -6.39 18.56 -4.49
CA TRP A 377 -5.55 19.73 -4.68
C TRP A 377 -5.64 20.28 -6.11
N HIS A 378 -5.67 19.41 -7.11
CA HIS A 378 -5.75 19.83 -8.51
C HIS A 378 -7.17 20.25 -8.92
N ALA A 379 -8.20 19.60 -8.37
CA ALA A 379 -9.61 19.91 -8.67
C ALA A 379 -10.14 21.14 -7.92
N PHE A 380 -9.78 21.30 -6.65
CA PHE A 380 -10.39 22.28 -5.74
C PHE A 380 -9.41 23.26 -5.10
N LYS A 381 -8.09 23.02 -5.22
CA LYS A 381 -7.04 23.75 -4.45
C LYS A 381 -7.14 23.54 -2.94
N GLU A 382 -7.71 22.40 -2.53
CA GLU A 382 -7.88 22.00 -1.13
C GLU A 382 -7.38 20.57 -0.88
N ASN A 383 -7.22 20.21 0.40
CA ASN A 383 -6.69 18.91 0.83
C ASN A 383 -7.73 17.78 0.77
N HIS A 384 -9.00 18.16 0.71
CA HIS A 384 -10.14 17.26 0.63
C HIS A 384 -11.12 17.83 -0.40
N PRO A 385 -11.95 16.99 -1.04
CA PRO A 385 -13.01 17.50 -1.89
C PRO A 385 -14.13 18.12 -1.03
N PRO A 386 -14.91 19.07 -1.57
CA PRO A 386 -16.18 19.48 -0.98
C PRO A 386 -17.10 18.26 -0.79
N GLU A 387 -17.97 18.28 0.24
CA GLU A 387 -18.80 17.11 0.59
C GLU A 387 -19.61 16.57 -0.61
N ASP A 388 -20.25 17.46 -1.38
CA ASP A 388 -21.06 17.09 -2.55
C ASP A 388 -20.27 16.42 -3.68
N HIS A 389 -18.94 16.56 -3.66
CA HIS A 389 -18.02 16.01 -4.66
C HIS A 389 -17.23 14.81 -4.14
N LEU A 390 -17.36 14.43 -2.86
CA LEU A 390 -16.53 13.42 -2.21
C LEU A 390 -16.65 12.05 -2.88
N ASP A 391 -17.87 11.57 -3.13
CA ASP A 391 -18.08 10.25 -3.73
C ASP A 391 -17.66 10.20 -5.20
N LEU A 392 -17.81 11.30 -5.94
CA LEU A 392 -17.33 11.41 -7.32
C LEU A 392 -15.79 11.47 -7.36
N SER A 393 -15.18 12.20 -6.43
CA SER A 393 -13.72 12.28 -6.27
C SER A 393 -13.11 10.92 -5.91
N ARG A 394 -13.77 10.14 -5.04
CA ARG A 394 -13.37 8.75 -4.74
C ARG A 394 -13.45 7.85 -5.96
N GLN A 395 -14.49 7.99 -6.78
CA GLN A 395 -14.63 7.23 -8.02
C GLN A 395 -13.51 7.54 -9.01
N ILE A 396 -13.12 8.82 -9.13
CA ILE A 396 -12.00 9.24 -9.98
C ILE A 396 -10.66 8.76 -9.42
N GLY A 397 -10.45 8.88 -8.10
CA GLY A 397 -9.26 8.33 -7.43
C GLY A 397 -9.12 6.81 -7.66
N HIS A 398 -10.24 6.09 -7.64
CA HIS A 398 -10.27 4.67 -7.98
C HIS A 398 -9.93 4.41 -9.45
N TYR A 399 -10.45 5.22 -10.38
CA TYR A 399 -10.14 5.13 -11.81
C TYR A 399 -8.63 5.35 -12.09
N ALA A 400 -8.02 6.36 -11.47
CA ALA A 400 -6.60 6.65 -11.63
C ALA A 400 -5.67 5.62 -10.95
N ARG A 401 -6.20 4.76 -10.06
CA ARG A 401 -5.49 3.72 -9.30
C ARG A 401 -4.16 4.17 -8.69
N GLY A 402 -4.12 5.39 -8.17
CA GLY A 402 -2.95 5.95 -7.48
C GLY A 402 -1.78 6.36 -8.38
N LEU A 403 -2.02 6.58 -9.68
CA LEU A 403 -1.03 7.17 -10.58
C LEU A 403 -1.00 8.70 -10.41
N PRO A 404 0.09 9.32 -9.89
CA PRO A 404 0.14 10.75 -9.60
C PRO A 404 -0.25 11.63 -10.80
N LEU A 405 0.41 11.44 -11.95
CA LEU A 405 0.13 12.23 -13.13
C LEU A 405 -1.33 12.16 -13.59
N ALA A 406 -1.97 10.99 -13.44
CA ALA A 406 -3.37 10.84 -13.80
C ALA A 406 -4.29 11.63 -12.88
N LEU A 407 -4.00 11.62 -11.57
CA LEU A 407 -4.75 12.39 -10.58
C LEU A 407 -4.59 13.90 -10.82
N GLU A 408 -3.40 14.36 -11.19
CA GLU A 408 -3.13 15.77 -11.51
C GLU A 408 -3.90 16.23 -12.76
N VAL A 409 -3.87 15.43 -13.84
CA VAL A 409 -4.57 15.73 -15.09
C VAL A 409 -6.09 15.70 -14.89
N LEU A 410 -6.61 14.65 -14.25
CA LEU A 410 -8.05 14.52 -13.98
C LEU A 410 -8.52 15.62 -13.05
N GLY A 411 -7.79 15.90 -11.96
CA GLY A 411 -8.13 17.00 -11.05
C GLY A 411 -8.21 18.33 -11.79
N SER A 412 -7.20 18.64 -12.60
CA SER A 412 -7.17 19.87 -13.38
C SER A 412 -8.29 19.95 -14.43
N TYR A 413 -8.68 18.81 -15.03
CA TYR A 413 -9.78 18.74 -15.99
C TYR A 413 -11.16 18.96 -15.35
N PHE A 414 -11.34 18.51 -14.12
CA PHE A 414 -12.59 18.64 -13.37
C PHE A 414 -12.74 19.98 -12.64
N ARG A 415 -11.66 20.76 -12.57
CA ARG A 415 -11.65 22.07 -11.94
C ARG A 415 -12.70 23.00 -12.56
N GLY A 416 -13.57 23.56 -11.72
CA GLY A 416 -14.62 24.51 -12.13
C GLY A 416 -15.83 23.89 -12.84
N LYS A 417 -15.90 22.55 -12.99
CA LYS A 417 -17.06 21.87 -13.61
C LYS A 417 -18.17 21.58 -12.60
N SER A 418 -19.41 21.56 -13.05
CA SER A 418 -20.58 21.27 -12.22
C SER A 418 -20.77 19.77 -11.94
N ILE A 419 -21.46 19.41 -10.86
CA ILE A 419 -21.74 18.00 -10.48
C ILE A 419 -22.38 17.20 -11.62
N PRO A 420 -23.37 17.70 -12.38
CA PRO A 420 -23.90 16.99 -13.55
C PRO A 420 -22.84 16.70 -14.61
N GLN A 421 -21.96 17.66 -14.90
CA GLN A 421 -20.85 17.47 -15.85
C GLN A 421 -19.85 16.43 -15.34
N TRP A 422 -19.59 16.38 -14.03
CA TRP A 422 -18.77 15.34 -13.43
C TRP A 422 -19.37 13.95 -13.65
N LYS A 423 -20.66 13.77 -13.34
CA LYS A 423 -21.36 12.48 -13.53
C LYS A 423 -21.32 12.02 -14.99
N THR A 424 -21.59 12.93 -15.93
CA THR A 424 -21.52 12.62 -17.36
C THR A 424 -20.12 12.23 -17.79
N THR A 425 -19.09 12.99 -17.37
CA THR A 425 -17.70 12.70 -17.73
C THR A 425 -17.22 11.38 -17.10
N ILE A 426 -17.51 11.12 -15.83
CA ILE A 426 -17.14 9.85 -15.17
C ILE A 426 -17.81 8.67 -15.88
N THR A 427 -19.06 8.82 -16.31
CA THR A 427 -19.77 7.79 -17.08
C THR A 427 -19.10 7.57 -18.44
N LYS A 428 -18.66 8.64 -19.12
CA LYS A 428 -17.85 8.53 -20.33
C LYS A 428 -16.54 7.79 -20.04
N LEU A 429 -15.71 8.28 -19.12
CA LEU A 429 -14.41 7.68 -18.74
C LEU A 429 -14.49 6.18 -18.39
N ARG A 430 -15.63 5.70 -17.88
CA ARG A 430 -15.89 4.28 -17.61
C ARG A 430 -16.24 3.46 -18.85
N LYS A 431 -16.87 4.07 -19.85
CA LYS A 431 -17.32 3.41 -21.09
C LYS A 431 -16.27 3.54 -22.19
N ILE A 432 -15.88 4.78 -22.52
CA ILE A 432 -14.93 5.16 -23.55
C ILE A 432 -14.15 6.37 -23.01
N PRO A 433 -12.81 6.31 -22.92
CA PRO A 433 -12.05 7.45 -22.44
C PRO A 433 -12.29 8.72 -23.29
N ASP A 434 -12.50 9.86 -22.65
CA ASP A 434 -12.81 11.14 -23.32
C ASP A 434 -11.57 11.70 -24.06
N ASP A 435 -11.71 12.09 -25.34
CA ASP A 435 -10.59 12.48 -26.22
C ASP A 435 -9.72 13.62 -25.66
N ASP A 436 -10.32 14.59 -24.96
CA ASP A 436 -9.58 15.71 -24.37
C ASP A 436 -8.80 15.31 -23.12
N VAL A 437 -9.36 14.39 -22.31
CA VAL A 437 -8.72 13.83 -21.12
C VAL A 437 -7.62 12.86 -21.52
N GLN A 438 -7.89 12.04 -22.52
CA GLN A 438 -6.93 11.14 -23.12
C GLN A 438 -5.80 11.89 -23.79
N GLY A 439 -6.04 12.97 -24.54
CA GLY A 439 -4.96 13.77 -25.12
C GLY A 439 -3.92 14.19 -24.08
N LYS A 440 -4.35 14.60 -22.88
CA LYS A 440 -3.47 15.00 -21.77
C LYS A 440 -2.83 13.82 -21.01
N LEU A 441 -3.54 12.70 -20.84
CA LEU A 441 -3.01 11.47 -20.23
C LEU A 441 -2.07 10.69 -21.17
N ASN A 442 -2.37 10.73 -22.47
CA ASN A 442 -1.69 10.00 -23.53
C ASN A 442 -0.28 10.51 -23.76
N ILE A 443 0.00 11.81 -23.67
CA ILE A 443 1.35 12.33 -23.97
C ILE A 443 2.42 11.64 -23.11
N SER A 444 2.15 11.31 -21.85
CA SER A 444 3.14 10.66 -20.98
C SER A 444 3.14 9.14 -21.02
N LEU A 445 1.98 8.50 -21.20
CA LEU A 445 1.85 7.04 -21.26
C LEU A 445 2.15 6.49 -22.66
N LYS A 446 1.66 7.18 -23.70
CA LYS A 446 1.85 6.82 -25.12
C LYS A 446 3.30 6.95 -25.56
N MET A 447 4.09 7.84 -24.95
CA MET A 447 5.55 7.90 -25.19
C MET A 447 6.28 6.55 -24.99
N SER A 448 5.82 5.74 -24.02
CA SER A 448 6.36 4.39 -23.81
C SER A 448 5.91 3.40 -24.89
N PHE A 449 4.76 3.63 -25.53
CA PHE A 449 4.22 2.84 -26.64
C PHE A 449 4.82 3.25 -27.99
N ASP A 450 4.92 4.55 -28.27
CA ASP A 450 5.42 5.11 -29.52
C ASP A 450 6.90 4.73 -29.78
N SER A 451 7.67 4.58 -28.69
CA SER A 451 9.07 4.11 -28.73
C SER A 451 9.23 2.60 -28.93
N LEU A 452 8.14 1.84 -29.07
CA LEU A 452 8.18 0.42 -29.38
C LEU A 452 8.31 0.21 -30.90
N SER A 453 9.00 -0.85 -31.32
CA SER A 453 8.94 -1.32 -32.71
C SER A 453 7.51 -1.76 -33.07
N GLU A 454 7.15 -1.71 -34.34
CA GLU A 454 5.81 -2.10 -34.83
C GLU A 454 5.36 -3.52 -34.42
N GLN A 455 6.29 -4.47 -34.32
CA GLN A 455 5.99 -5.83 -33.83
C GLN A 455 5.60 -5.83 -32.34
N LEU A 456 6.32 -5.07 -31.52
CA LEU A 456 6.04 -4.92 -30.08
C LEU A 456 4.75 -4.12 -29.83
N LYS A 457 4.43 -3.14 -30.70
CA LYS A 457 3.15 -2.43 -30.64
C LYS A 457 1.99 -3.39 -30.83
N LYS A 458 2.02 -4.25 -31.86
CA LYS A 458 0.98 -5.28 -32.09
C LYS A 458 0.83 -6.19 -30.88
N LEU A 459 1.94 -6.70 -30.36
CA LEU A 459 1.97 -7.55 -29.16
C LEU A 459 1.38 -6.85 -27.93
N PHE A 460 1.70 -5.58 -27.73
CA PHE A 460 1.12 -4.77 -26.65
C PHE A 460 -0.40 -4.63 -26.77
N LEU A 461 -0.92 -4.40 -27.98
CA LEU A 461 -2.36 -4.32 -28.23
C LEU A 461 -3.05 -5.67 -28.00
N ASP A 462 -2.43 -6.79 -28.40
CA ASP A 462 -2.92 -8.14 -28.06
C ASP A 462 -3.01 -8.32 -26.53
N MET A 463 -1.98 -7.90 -25.80
CA MET A 463 -1.99 -7.97 -24.34
C MET A 463 -3.13 -7.14 -23.74
N ALA A 464 -3.29 -5.88 -24.16
CA ALA A 464 -4.29 -4.95 -23.64
C ALA A 464 -5.74 -5.40 -23.90
N CYS A 465 -5.99 -6.02 -25.05
CA CYS A 465 -7.32 -6.47 -25.44
C CYS A 465 -7.67 -7.85 -24.86
N PHE A 466 -6.76 -8.84 -24.94
CA PHE A 466 -7.11 -10.26 -24.74
C PHE A 466 -6.40 -10.96 -23.58
N PHE A 467 -5.17 -10.56 -23.20
CA PHE A 467 -4.32 -11.38 -22.32
C PHE A 467 -4.04 -10.78 -20.93
N VAL A 468 -4.77 -9.73 -20.53
CA VAL A 468 -4.72 -9.24 -19.14
C VAL A 468 -5.27 -10.31 -18.21
N GLU A 469 -4.58 -10.56 -17.09
CA GLU A 469 -4.89 -11.59 -16.08
C GLU A 469 -4.80 -13.05 -16.60
N ILE A 470 -4.14 -13.25 -17.74
CA ILE A 470 -3.86 -14.59 -18.29
C ILE A 470 -2.43 -15.02 -17.94
N ARG A 471 -2.21 -16.33 -17.70
CA ARG A 471 -0.90 -16.92 -17.40
C ARG A 471 0.11 -16.65 -18.52
N ARG A 472 1.30 -16.17 -18.15
CA ARG A 472 2.38 -15.82 -19.09
C ARG A 472 2.73 -16.96 -20.04
N TYR A 473 2.91 -18.18 -19.53
CA TYR A 473 3.26 -19.35 -20.32
C TYR A 473 2.25 -19.63 -21.44
N PHE A 474 0.95 -19.68 -21.09
CA PHE A 474 -0.16 -19.88 -22.01
C PHE A 474 -0.19 -18.80 -23.10
N THR A 475 -0.07 -17.54 -22.70
CA THR A 475 -0.05 -16.40 -23.62
C THR A 475 1.11 -16.48 -24.60
N ILE A 476 2.34 -16.79 -24.13
CA ILE A 476 3.51 -16.96 -25.00
C ILE A 476 3.24 -18.05 -26.05
N LYS A 477 2.71 -19.20 -25.63
CA LYS A 477 2.48 -20.33 -26.54
C LYS A 477 1.44 -20.06 -27.62
N ILE A 478 0.38 -19.32 -27.31
CA ILE A 478 -0.62 -18.91 -28.32
C ILE A 478 0.01 -17.95 -29.33
N LEU A 479 0.73 -16.95 -28.84
CA LEU A 479 1.29 -15.89 -29.69
C LEU A 479 2.48 -16.35 -30.52
N GLU A 480 3.25 -17.33 -30.05
CA GLU A 480 4.28 -18.02 -30.85
C GLU A 480 3.70 -18.62 -32.15
N GLY A 481 2.39 -18.87 -32.22
CA GLY A 481 1.70 -19.37 -33.42
C GLY A 481 1.71 -18.41 -34.62
N TYR A 482 1.93 -17.11 -34.41
CA TYR A 482 2.03 -16.11 -35.48
C TYR A 482 3.11 -15.04 -35.26
N ASN A 483 3.76 -15.03 -34.08
CA ASN A 483 4.85 -14.13 -33.74
C ASN A 483 5.99 -14.91 -33.08
N ILE A 484 7.03 -15.20 -33.86
CA ILE A 484 8.21 -15.99 -33.43
C ILE A 484 8.93 -15.33 -32.24
N PHE A 485 8.82 -14.02 -32.07
CA PHE A 485 9.47 -13.26 -31.00
C PHE A 485 8.56 -12.97 -29.80
N ALA A 486 7.42 -13.67 -29.65
CA ALA A 486 6.44 -13.38 -28.58
C ALA A 486 7.05 -13.45 -27.17
N LYS A 487 7.89 -14.45 -26.88
CA LYS A 487 8.54 -14.61 -25.57
C LYS A 487 9.43 -13.40 -25.21
N ASP A 488 10.33 -13.03 -26.12
CA ASP A 488 11.25 -11.91 -25.92
C ASP A 488 10.51 -10.57 -25.95
N GLY A 489 9.49 -10.45 -26.80
CA GLY A 489 8.66 -9.27 -26.87
C GLY A 489 7.87 -9.02 -25.59
N ILE A 490 7.26 -10.04 -25.00
CA ILE A 490 6.56 -9.95 -23.71
C ILE A 490 7.54 -9.55 -22.60
N GLN A 491 8.76 -10.10 -22.61
CA GLN A 491 9.79 -9.69 -21.64
C GLN A 491 10.20 -8.22 -21.83
N LYS A 492 10.38 -7.75 -23.07
CA LYS A 492 10.68 -6.33 -23.37
C LYS A 492 9.56 -5.39 -22.90
N LEU A 493 8.29 -5.78 -23.05
CA LEU A 493 7.16 -5.01 -22.52
C LEU A 493 7.20 -4.93 -20.98
N ALA A 494 7.59 -6.01 -20.30
CA ALA A 494 7.76 -6.03 -18.84
C ALA A 494 8.94 -5.17 -18.38
N ASP A 495 10.07 -5.25 -19.06
CA ASP A 495 11.26 -4.44 -18.79
C ASP A 495 10.96 -2.94 -18.95
N ARG A 496 10.00 -2.59 -19.83
CA ARG A 496 9.49 -1.22 -20.05
C ARG A 496 8.36 -0.79 -19.12
N CYS A 497 8.03 -1.57 -18.09
CA CYS A 497 6.94 -1.32 -17.16
C CYS A 497 5.54 -1.18 -17.80
N LEU A 498 5.36 -1.67 -19.03
CA LEU A 498 4.04 -1.68 -19.68
C LEU A 498 3.17 -2.82 -19.15
N ILE A 499 3.81 -3.93 -18.77
CA ILE A 499 3.19 -5.05 -18.06
C ILE A 499 4.03 -5.43 -16.83
N LYS A 500 3.43 -6.19 -15.93
CA LYS A 500 4.11 -6.85 -14.80
C LYS A 500 3.60 -8.28 -14.69
N TYR A 501 4.32 -9.10 -13.93
CA TYR A 501 3.85 -10.42 -13.53
C TYR A 501 3.42 -10.34 -12.07
N ASP A 502 2.26 -10.88 -11.75
CA ASP A 502 1.86 -11.05 -10.36
C ASP A 502 2.55 -12.28 -9.74
N TRP A 503 2.20 -12.61 -8.51
CA TRP A 503 2.75 -13.76 -7.80
C TRP A 503 2.28 -15.12 -8.34
N HIS A 504 1.31 -15.14 -9.26
CA HIS A 504 0.85 -16.34 -9.97
C HIS A 504 1.41 -16.44 -11.41
N ASP A 505 2.37 -15.58 -11.78
CA ASP A 505 2.90 -15.48 -13.15
C ASP A 505 1.82 -15.11 -14.19
N GLN A 506 0.81 -14.33 -13.79
CA GLN A 506 -0.19 -13.75 -14.67
C GLN A 506 0.25 -12.38 -15.18
N ILE A 507 -0.11 -12.07 -16.42
CA ILE A 507 0.18 -10.79 -17.05
C ILE A 507 -0.76 -9.73 -16.46
N VAL A 508 -0.20 -8.80 -15.69
CA VAL A 508 -0.94 -7.66 -15.15
C VAL A 508 -0.54 -6.40 -15.91
N MET A 509 -1.53 -5.70 -16.43
CA MET A 509 -1.36 -4.39 -17.05
C MET A 509 -2.03 -3.34 -16.17
N HIS A 510 -1.43 -2.16 -16.04
CA HIS A 510 -2.10 -1.05 -15.37
C HIS A 510 -3.36 -0.69 -16.16
N ASP A 511 -4.50 -0.48 -15.50
CA ASP A 511 -5.79 -0.18 -16.15
C ASP A 511 -5.66 0.96 -17.17
N MET A 512 -5.04 2.08 -16.79
CA MET A 512 -4.79 3.19 -17.73
C MET A 512 -3.90 2.83 -18.94
N ILE A 513 -2.93 1.93 -18.78
CA ILE A 513 -2.08 1.46 -19.90
C ILE A 513 -2.90 0.53 -20.80
N ARG A 514 -3.71 -0.35 -20.21
CA ARG A 514 -4.64 -1.23 -20.92
C ARG A 514 -5.67 -0.43 -21.72
N ASP A 515 -6.27 0.55 -21.07
CA ASP A 515 -7.32 1.38 -21.65
C ASP A 515 -6.75 2.30 -22.75
N MET A 516 -5.51 2.79 -22.59
CA MET A 516 -4.76 3.43 -23.69
C MET A 516 -4.56 2.48 -24.88
N GLY A 517 -4.16 1.23 -24.65
CA GLY A 517 -4.01 0.24 -25.73
C GLY A 517 -5.33 -0.03 -26.46
N ARG A 518 -6.43 -0.13 -25.71
CA ARG A 518 -7.78 -0.31 -26.26
C ARG A 518 -8.26 0.91 -27.05
N GLU A 519 -7.91 2.11 -26.61
CA GLU A 519 -8.21 3.35 -27.32
C GLU A 519 -7.42 3.46 -28.64
N ILE A 520 -6.14 3.05 -28.65
CA ILE A 520 -5.34 3.01 -29.89
C ILE A 520 -6.01 2.10 -30.94
N VAL A 521 -6.58 0.96 -30.52
CA VAL A 521 -7.36 0.09 -31.41
C VAL A 521 -8.63 0.77 -31.91
N ARG A 522 -9.35 1.49 -31.04
CA ARG A 522 -10.55 2.25 -31.43
C ARG A 522 -10.21 3.33 -32.48
N GLN A 523 -9.05 3.99 -32.34
CA GLN A 523 -8.55 5.00 -33.27
C GLN A 523 -8.13 4.46 -34.65
N GLU A 524 -7.98 3.15 -34.82
CA GLU A 524 -7.78 2.56 -36.16
C GLU A 524 -8.95 2.90 -37.10
N SER A 525 -10.17 3.06 -36.54
CA SER A 525 -11.35 3.51 -37.25
C SER A 525 -12.43 3.95 -36.26
N LEU A 526 -12.67 5.26 -36.12
CA LEU A 526 -13.59 5.79 -35.10
C LEU A 526 -15.05 5.39 -35.35
N GLU A 527 -15.49 5.44 -36.62
CA GLU A 527 -16.90 5.25 -37.00
C GLU A 527 -17.22 3.85 -37.50
N HIS A 528 -16.21 3.08 -37.93
CA HIS A 528 -16.41 1.77 -38.56
C HIS A 528 -15.69 0.67 -37.77
N PRO A 529 -16.35 0.02 -36.80
CA PRO A 529 -15.74 -1.04 -35.99
C PRO A 529 -15.21 -2.22 -36.82
N GLU A 530 -15.86 -2.56 -37.93
CA GLU A 530 -15.50 -3.67 -38.81
C GLU A 530 -14.12 -3.53 -39.48
N LYS A 531 -13.56 -2.31 -39.49
CA LYS A 531 -12.21 -2.02 -40.00
C LYS A 531 -11.12 -2.12 -38.93
N ARG A 532 -11.48 -2.33 -37.66
CA ARG A 532 -10.53 -2.42 -36.55
C ARG A 532 -9.94 -3.82 -36.45
N SER A 533 -8.69 -3.89 -36.01
CA SER A 533 -7.95 -5.14 -35.88
C SER A 533 -8.41 -6.01 -34.70
N ARG A 534 -8.98 -5.39 -33.66
CA ARG A 534 -9.40 -6.07 -32.43
C ARG A 534 -10.76 -5.53 -31.98
N LEU A 535 -11.71 -6.41 -31.77
CA LEU A 535 -13.04 -6.07 -31.28
C LEU A 535 -13.22 -6.62 -29.87
N TRP A 536 -13.41 -5.72 -28.90
CA TRP A 536 -13.51 -6.06 -27.48
C TRP A 536 -14.67 -5.37 -26.76
N TYR A 537 -15.21 -4.30 -27.35
CA TYR A 537 -16.35 -3.55 -26.80
C TYR A 537 -17.65 -4.21 -27.27
N LEU A 538 -18.55 -4.52 -26.34
CA LEU A 538 -19.72 -5.37 -26.59
C LEU A 538 -20.61 -4.82 -27.71
N ASP A 539 -20.95 -3.52 -27.66
CA ASP A 539 -21.88 -2.93 -28.62
C ASP A 539 -21.31 -2.98 -30.05
N ASP A 540 -20.03 -2.62 -30.21
CA ASP A 540 -19.30 -2.67 -31.48
C ASP A 540 -19.25 -4.10 -32.06
N VAL A 541 -19.02 -5.09 -31.19
CA VAL A 541 -18.98 -6.51 -31.60
C VAL A 541 -20.36 -6.97 -32.07
N LEU A 542 -21.42 -6.57 -31.35
CA LEU A 542 -22.80 -6.93 -31.69
C LEU A 542 -23.25 -6.29 -33.00
N GLU A 543 -22.88 -5.03 -33.26
CA GLU A 543 -23.12 -4.34 -34.53
C GLU A 543 -22.50 -5.11 -35.69
N VAL A 544 -21.19 -5.40 -35.60
CA VAL A 544 -20.45 -6.10 -36.65
C VAL A 544 -21.00 -7.51 -36.92
N LEU A 545 -21.41 -8.23 -35.87
CA LEU A 545 -21.89 -9.61 -35.99
C LEU A 545 -23.35 -9.72 -36.42
N ARG A 546 -24.23 -8.80 -35.99
CA ARG A 546 -25.65 -8.81 -36.42
C ARG A 546 -25.80 -8.42 -37.88
N ASP A 547 -25.02 -7.44 -38.33
CA ASP A 547 -25.11 -6.91 -39.68
C ASP A 547 -24.24 -7.71 -40.68
N GLY A 548 -23.42 -8.65 -40.19
CA GLY A 548 -22.54 -9.46 -41.03
C GLY A 548 -21.50 -8.62 -41.78
N THR A 549 -21.10 -7.48 -41.21
CA THR A 549 -20.20 -6.49 -41.82
C THR A 549 -18.72 -6.77 -41.55
N GLY A 550 -18.41 -7.81 -40.77
CA GLY A 550 -17.05 -8.23 -40.46
C GLY A 550 -16.12 -8.29 -41.67
N THR A 551 -14.87 -7.89 -41.49
CA THR A 551 -13.86 -7.87 -42.57
C THR A 551 -12.60 -8.64 -42.18
N GLU A 552 -11.71 -8.85 -43.14
CA GLU A 552 -10.39 -9.44 -42.91
C GLU A 552 -9.44 -8.58 -42.04
N ALA A 553 -9.84 -7.35 -41.71
CA ALA A 553 -9.12 -6.50 -40.77
C ALA A 553 -9.16 -7.08 -39.36
N VAL A 554 -10.28 -7.70 -38.96
CA VAL A 554 -10.51 -8.24 -37.62
C VAL A 554 -9.65 -9.49 -37.38
N LYS A 555 -8.70 -9.38 -36.44
CA LYS A 555 -7.76 -10.45 -36.05
C LYS A 555 -8.08 -11.07 -34.70
N GLY A 556 -8.81 -10.36 -33.85
CA GLY A 556 -9.28 -10.88 -32.56
C GLY A 556 -10.65 -10.32 -32.20
N LEU A 557 -11.48 -11.14 -31.56
CA LEU A 557 -12.84 -10.77 -31.16
C LEU A 557 -13.20 -11.33 -29.79
N ILE A 558 -13.81 -10.50 -28.93
CA ILE A 558 -14.40 -10.90 -27.64
C ILE A 558 -15.89 -10.58 -27.65
N LEU A 559 -16.72 -11.59 -27.39
CA LEU A 559 -18.15 -11.43 -27.16
C LEU A 559 -18.51 -12.07 -25.82
N ASN A 560 -18.99 -11.25 -24.88
CA ASN A 560 -19.37 -11.69 -23.55
C ASN A 560 -20.85 -11.38 -23.27
N ALA A 561 -21.68 -12.43 -23.24
CA ALA A 561 -23.12 -12.33 -23.02
C ALA A 561 -23.50 -12.07 -21.55
N THR A 562 -22.58 -12.20 -20.59
CA THR A 562 -22.84 -11.95 -19.16
C THR A 562 -22.90 -10.48 -18.77
N ASN A 563 -22.54 -9.57 -19.69
CA ASN A 563 -22.52 -8.12 -19.47
C ASN A 563 -23.89 -7.42 -19.68
N VAL A 564 -24.96 -8.17 -19.96
CA VAL A 564 -26.31 -7.61 -20.12
C VAL A 564 -26.95 -7.41 -18.74
N GLN A 565 -26.81 -6.18 -18.22
CA GLN A 565 -27.37 -5.62 -16.98
C GLN A 565 -26.94 -6.22 -15.62
N VAL A 566 -25.92 -5.60 -15.01
CA VAL A 566 -25.84 -5.46 -13.55
C VAL A 566 -25.50 -4.01 -13.21
N ASN A 567 -26.52 -3.23 -12.84
CA ASN A 567 -26.32 -1.99 -12.08
C ASN A 567 -25.75 -2.35 -10.70
N GLU A 568 -24.63 -1.71 -10.36
CA GLU A 568 -24.05 -1.55 -9.02
C GLU A 568 -23.78 -2.81 -8.18
N LYS A 569 -22.62 -3.45 -8.43
CA LYS A 569 -21.52 -3.78 -7.48
C LYS A 569 -20.63 -4.85 -8.12
N PRO A 570 -19.32 -4.61 -8.32
CA PRO A 570 -18.48 -5.55 -9.05
C PRO A 570 -18.34 -6.88 -8.32
N PHE A 571 -18.47 -7.95 -9.11
CA PHE A 571 -18.04 -9.30 -8.86
C PHE A 571 -16.55 -9.35 -8.46
N GLU A 572 -16.24 -9.12 -7.18
CA GLU A 572 -14.87 -9.24 -6.64
C GLU A 572 -14.55 -10.64 -6.09
N LYS A 573 -15.37 -11.67 -6.35
CA LYS A 573 -15.22 -12.96 -5.64
C LYS A 573 -15.31 -14.25 -6.44
N MET A 574 -15.35 -14.21 -7.77
CA MET A 574 -15.57 -15.44 -8.54
C MET A 574 -14.67 -15.54 -9.77
N ASP A 575 -13.35 -15.48 -9.53
CA ASP A 575 -12.35 -16.20 -10.36
C ASP A 575 -11.03 -16.46 -9.59
N ARG A 576 -11.06 -16.43 -8.25
CA ARG A 576 -9.91 -16.76 -7.38
C ARG A 576 -9.95 -18.18 -6.80
N LEU A 577 -10.78 -19.07 -7.34
CA LEU A 577 -11.04 -20.40 -6.76
C LEU A 577 -10.32 -21.58 -7.43
N TRP A 578 -9.34 -21.30 -8.29
CA TRP A 578 -8.39 -22.30 -8.77
C TRP A 578 -6.97 -21.85 -8.43
N TYR A 579 -6.64 -21.94 -7.14
CA TYR A 579 -5.38 -22.46 -6.57
C TYR A 579 -5.55 -22.42 -5.03
N HIS A 580 -5.90 -23.56 -4.45
CA HIS A 580 -6.04 -23.83 -3.01
C HIS A 580 -4.72 -23.54 -2.26
N GLU A 581 -4.64 -23.26 -0.96
CA GLU A 581 -5.58 -22.99 0.13
C GLU A 581 -4.69 -22.48 1.28
N ASN A 582 -5.12 -21.45 2.02
CA ASN A 582 -4.72 -21.26 3.41
C ASN A 582 -5.92 -20.58 4.11
N VAL A 583 -6.27 -21.12 5.28
CA VAL A 583 -7.33 -20.73 6.22
C VAL A 583 -8.66 -21.48 6.08
N LEU A 584 -8.78 -22.48 6.94
CA LEU A 584 -9.97 -23.30 7.23
C LEU A 584 -11.03 -22.59 8.10
N GLU A 585 -12.28 -22.92 7.77
CA GLU A 585 -13.51 -23.12 8.57
C GLU A 585 -14.24 -21.94 9.23
N VAL A 586 -15.49 -21.72 8.77
CA VAL A 586 -16.79 -22.14 9.35
C VAL A 586 -17.82 -21.84 8.24
N GLY A 587 -18.80 -22.63 7.81
CA GLY A 587 -19.43 -23.90 8.16
C GLY A 587 -20.65 -24.04 7.22
N ARG A 588 -21.15 -25.27 7.05
CA ARG A 588 -22.46 -25.70 6.49
C ARG A 588 -23.33 -24.64 5.78
N ASP A 589 -23.48 -24.77 4.46
CA ASP A 589 -24.74 -25.19 3.83
C ASP A 589 -24.57 -25.19 2.31
N GLY A 590 -25.03 -26.28 1.67
CA GLY A 590 -25.08 -26.40 0.22
C GLY A 590 -26.11 -25.43 -0.35
N MET A 591 -25.65 -24.31 -0.90
CA MET A 591 -26.49 -23.39 -1.69
C MET A 591 -25.70 -22.72 -2.83
N GLY A 592 -24.66 -23.40 -3.35
CA GLY A 592 -23.78 -22.86 -4.40
C GLY A 592 -24.15 -23.23 -5.83
N THR A 593 -24.94 -24.29 -6.04
CA THR A 593 -25.32 -24.79 -7.38
C THR A 593 -26.74 -24.42 -7.79
N GLU A 594 -27.61 -24.10 -6.83
CA GLU A 594 -29.00 -23.73 -7.14
C GLU A 594 -29.14 -22.27 -7.59
N VAL A 595 -28.24 -21.34 -7.21
CA VAL A 595 -28.39 -19.93 -7.59
C VAL A 595 -28.02 -19.65 -9.05
N VAL A 596 -27.12 -20.45 -9.65
CA VAL A 596 -26.76 -20.33 -11.08
C VAL A 596 -27.79 -21.05 -11.96
N LYS A 597 -28.33 -22.20 -11.51
CA LYS A 597 -29.43 -22.87 -12.21
C LYS A 597 -30.78 -22.16 -12.06
N ALA A 598 -31.08 -21.57 -10.90
CA ALA A 598 -32.36 -20.90 -10.64
C ALA A 598 -32.45 -19.45 -11.15
N ARG A 599 -31.34 -18.83 -11.59
CA ARG A 599 -31.40 -17.50 -12.24
C ARG A 599 -31.35 -17.53 -13.76
N LEU A 600 -31.02 -18.67 -14.36
CA LEU A 600 -31.09 -18.85 -15.83
C LEU A 600 -32.41 -19.47 -16.30
N LEU A 601 -33.25 -19.96 -15.38
CA LEU A 601 -34.52 -20.63 -15.70
C LEU A 601 -35.79 -19.86 -15.27
N ASP A 602 -35.67 -18.72 -14.61
CA ASP A 602 -36.82 -17.94 -14.09
C ASP A 602 -36.98 -16.53 -14.71
N SER A 603 -36.27 -16.21 -15.79
CA SER A 603 -36.54 -15.00 -16.58
C SER A 603 -36.94 -15.37 -18.01
N ASN A 604 -38.24 -15.28 -18.28
CA ASN A 604 -38.79 -15.18 -19.64
C ASN A 604 -38.45 -13.82 -20.29
N ASP A 605 -37.17 -13.42 -20.30
CA ASP A 605 -36.66 -12.46 -21.28
C ASP A 605 -35.11 -12.47 -21.35
N PRO A 606 -34.48 -13.44 -22.02
CA PRO A 606 -33.21 -13.19 -22.67
C PRO A 606 -33.53 -12.55 -24.02
N LYS A 607 -33.14 -11.29 -24.25
CA LYS A 607 -32.91 -10.84 -25.63
C LYS A 607 -31.78 -11.69 -26.20
N ASP A 608 -32.19 -12.80 -26.77
CA ASP A 608 -31.41 -13.75 -27.56
C ASP A 608 -30.58 -12.96 -28.58
N VAL A 609 -29.29 -12.75 -28.26
CA VAL A 609 -28.33 -12.43 -29.31
C VAL A 609 -27.99 -13.74 -30.00
N GLN A 610 -28.94 -14.22 -30.80
CA GLN A 610 -28.74 -15.31 -31.73
C GLN A 610 -27.87 -14.77 -32.88
N VAL A 611 -26.56 -15.02 -32.80
CA VAL A 611 -25.62 -14.66 -33.87
C VAL A 611 -25.43 -15.86 -34.78
N ASN A 612 -25.69 -15.70 -36.07
CA ASN A 612 -25.39 -16.73 -37.05
C ASN A 612 -23.87 -16.80 -37.27
N ALA A 613 -23.25 -17.99 -37.25
CA ALA A 613 -21.80 -18.08 -37.44
C ALA A 613 -21.35 -17.67 -38.85
N LYS A 614 -22.27 -17.57 -39.82
CA LYS A 614 -22.02 -16.94 -41.12
C LYS A 614 -21.52 -15.50 -41.02
N ALA A 615 -21.79 -14.78 -39.92
CA ALA A 615 -21.22 -13.45 -39.68
C ALA A 615 -19.68 -13.43 -39.67
N PHE A 616 -19.03 -14.58 -39.43
CA PHE A 616 -17.57 -14.72 -39.46
C PHE A 616 -17.00 -14.99 -40.85
N GLU A 617 -17.82 -15.22 -41.87
CA GLU A 617 -17.42 -15.67 -43.22
C GLU A 617 -16.36 -14.77 -43.88
N LYS A 618 -16.43 -13.45 -43.65
CA LYS A 618 -15.49 -12.48 -44.20
C LYS A 618 -14.28 -12.21 -43.29
N MET A 619 -14.27 -12.71 -42.05
CA MET A 619 -13.20 -12.50 -41.06
C MET A 619 -12.10 -13.57 -41.16
N ASN A 620 -11.57 -13.78 -42.37
CA ASN A 620 -10.64 -14.88 -42.66
C ASN A 620 -9.26 -14.77 -41.98
N ASN A 621 -8.95 -13.64 -41.34
CA ASN A 621 -7.72 -13.41 -40.56
C ASN A 621 -7.94 -13.44 -39.04
N LEU A 622 -9.09 -13.92 -38.58
CA LEU A 622 -9.38 -14.08 -37.16
C LEU A 622 -8.48 -15.17 -36.54
N TRP A 623 -7.67 -14.79 -35.55
CA TRP A 623 -6.72 -15.67 -34.84
C TRP A 623 -7.11 -15.93 -33.39
N LEU A 624 -7.79 -14.97 -32.75
CA LEU A 624 -8.21 -15.04 -31.34
C LEU A 624 -9.72 -14.86 -31.24
N LEU A 625 -10.43 -15.84 -30.69
CA LEU A 625 -11.89 -15.78 -30.53
C LEU A 625 -12.27 -16.16 -29.10
N HIS A 626 -12.91 -15.22 -28.40
CA HIS A 626 -13.40 -15.41 -27.04
C HIS A 626 -14.92 -15.18 -27.00
N LEU A 627 -15.65 -16.24 -26.70
CA LEU A 627 -17.10 -16.32 -26.58
C LEU A 627 -17.46 -16.78 -25.16
N ASP A 628 -18.06 -15.91 -24.37
CA ASP A 628 -18.52 -16.26 -23.02
C ASP A 628 -20.05 -16.32 -22.99
N TYR A 629 -20.58 -17.54 -22.83
CA TYR A 629 -22.02 -17.85 -22.80
C TYR A 629 -22.79 -17.36 -24.04
N VAL A 630 -22.14 -17.45 -25.20
CA VAL A 630 -22.70 -17.05 -26.50
C VAL A 630 -23.27 -18.27 -27.22
N HIS A 631 -24.47 -18.09 -27.79
CA HIS A 631 -25.13 -19.08 -28.64
C HIS A 631 -24.97 -18.71 -30.12
N LEU A 632 -24.14 -19.45 -30.87
CA LEU A 632 -24.04 -19.32 -32.32
C LEU A 632 -25.02 -20.28 -33.01
N ILE A 633 -25.68 -19.81 -34.08
CA ILE A 633 -26.64 -20.61 -34.86
C ILE A 633 -26.02 -21.04 -36.18
N ALA A 634 -25.82 -22.36 -36.33
CA ALA A 634 -25.39 -23.03 -37.56
C ALA A 634 -24.13 -22.41 -38.21
N GLY A 635 -23.68 -22.93 -39.35
CA GLY A 635 -22.63 -22.30 -40.15
C GLY A 635 -21.23 -22.28 -39.50
N TYR A 636 -20.90 -23.28 -38.67
CA TYR A 636 -19.62 -23.32 -37.94
C TYR A 636 -18.41 -23.42 -38.89
N GLU A 637 -18.61 -23.88 -40.12
CA GLU A 637 -17.62 -23.89 -41.20
C GLU A 637 -17.12 -22.50 -41.61
N HIS A 638 -17.87 -21.44 -41.29
CA HIS A 638 -17.51 -20.06 -41.59
C HIS A 638 -16.56 -19.44 -40.54
N ILE A 639 -16.35 -20.11 -39.40
CA ILE A 639 -15.35 -19.65 -38.43
C ILE A 639 -13.95 -19.88 -39.00
N SER A 640 -13.10 -18.85 -38.91
CA SER A 640 -11.76 -18.81 -39.49
C SER A 640 -10.92 -20.07 -39.23
N ARG A 641 -10.39 -20.67 -40.32
CA ARG A 641 -9.43 -21.79 -40.25
C ARG A 641 -8.04 -21.40 -39.73
N ARG A 642 -7.77 -20.10 -39.55
CA ARG A 642 -6.51 -19.56 -39.01
C ARG A 642 -6.55 -19.38 -37.50
N LEU A 643 -7.63 -19.80 -36.84
CA LEU A 643 -7.82 -19.63 -35.41
C LEU A 643 -6.72 -20.37 -34.62
N LEU A 644 -6.08 -19.64 -33.69
CA LEU A 644 -5.02 -20.16 -32.83
C LEU A 644 -5.52 -20.36 -31.39
N TRP A 645 -6.45 -19.51 -30.95
CA TRP A 645 -7.08 -19.63 -29.65
C TRP A 645 -8.59 -19.46 -29.77
N LEU A 646 -9.31 -20.48 -29.29
CA LEU A 646 -10.74 -20.44 -29.05
C LEU A 646 -11.00 -20.58 -27.55
N SER A 647 -11.64 -19.58 -26.94
CA SER A 647 -12.26 -19.68 -25.62
C SER A 647 -13.76 -19.57 -25.79
N TRP A 648 -14.48 -20.67 -25.61
CA TRP A 648 -15.93 -20.73 -25.70
C TRP A 648 -16.52 -21.29 -24.41
N LYS A 649 -16.65 -20.42 -23.40
CA LYS A 649 -17.21 -20.83 -22.11
C LYS A 649 -18.71 -20.99 -22.23
N GLY A 650 -19.24 -22.06 -21.62
CA GLY A 650 -20.66 -22.38 -21.75
C GLY A 650 -21.05 -22.79 -23.17
N PHE A 651 -20.17 -23.52 -23.87
CA PHE A 651 -20.48 -24.04 -25.20
C PHE A 651 -21.76 -24.88 -25.15
N PRO A 652 -22.76 -24.58 -26.01
CA PRO A 652 -24.13 -25.05 -25.78
C PRO A 652 -24.40 -26.46 -26.31
N LEU A 653 -23.63 -26.95 -27.29
CA LEU A 653 -23.90 -28.25 -27.91
C LEU A 653 -23.33 -29.41 -27.09
N ASP A 654 -23.95 -30.58 -27.25
CA ASP A 654 -23.50 -31.83 -26.61
C ASP A 654 -22.16 -32.35 -27.17
N CYS A 655 -21.74 -31.89 -28.35
CA CYS A 655 -20.51 -32.25 -29.05
C CYS A 655 -20.09 -31.16 -30.04
N ILE A 656 -18.79 -30.99 -30.28
CA ILE A 656 -18.28 -30.08 -31.32
C ILE A 656 -18.69 -30.59 -32.72
N PRO A 657 -19.25 -29.73 -33.60
CA PRO A 657 -19.61 -30.07 -34.98
C PRO A 657 -18.39 -30.47 -35.84
N ARG A 658 -18.59 -31.34 -36.84
CA ARG A 658 -17.49 -31.87 -37.69
C ARG A 658 -17.00 -30.86 -38.74
N ASP A 659 -17.87 -29.96 -39.13
CA ASP A 659 -17.68 -28.83 -40.03
C ASP A 659 -16.81 -27.71 -39.41
N PHE A 660 -16.60 -27.75 -38.09
CA PHE A 660 -15.73 -26.80 -37.39
C PHE A 660 -14.24 -27.18 -37.51
N SER A 661 -13.48 -26.35 -38.23
CA SER A 661 -12.04 -26.55 -38.48
C SER A 661 -11.18 -26.18 -37.27
N MET A 662 -10.39 -27.13 -36.76
CA MET A 662 -9.53 -26.94 -35.57
C MET A 662 -8.03 -27.13 -35.82
N ASP A 663 -7.61 -27.33 -37.08
CA ASP A 663 -6.25 -27.77 -37.46
C ASP A 663 -5.10 -26.86 -37.00
N LYS A 664 -5.37 -25.56 -36.83
CA LYS A 664 -4.37 -24.56 -36.40
C LYS A 664 -4.45 -24.20 -34.92
N LEU A 665 -5.44 -24.72 -34.18
CA LEU A 665 -5.65 -24.35 -32.78
C LEU A 665 -4.46 -24.77 -31.91
N VAL A 666 -3.97 -23.81 -31.13
CA VAL A 666 -2.98 -24.01 -30.07
C VAL A 666 -3.68 -24.20 -28.72
N ALA A 667 -4.78 -23.48 -28.50
CA ALA A 667 -5.55 -23.55 -27.27
C ALA A 667 -7.06 -23.65 -27.54
N LEU A 668 -7.71 -24.60 -26.87
CA LEU A 668 -9.16 -24.80 -26.89
C LEU A 668 -9.67 -24.81 -25.45
N ASP A 669 -10.45 -23.79 -25.11
CA ASP A 669 -11.08 -23.63 -23.80
C ASP A 669 -12.60 -23.72 -23.93
N LEU A 670 -13.19 -24.78 -23.37
CA LEU A 670 -14.62 -25.08 -23.39
C LEU A 670 -15.14 -25.24 -21.97
N ARG A 671 -14.64 -24.47 -21.01
CA ARG A 671 -15.07 -24.58 -19.61
C ARG A 671 -16.57 -24.29 -19.44
N TYR A 672 -17.19 -24.93 -18.45
CA TYR A 672 -18.61 -24.81 -18.11
C TYR A 672 -19.58 -25.25 -19.21
N SER A 673 -19.12 -26.05 -20.18
CA SER A 673 -19.92 -26.43 -21.33
C SER A 673 -20.82 -27.64 -21.08
N SER A 674 -21.89 -27.75 -21.87
CA SER A 674 -22.87 -28.84 -21.79
C SER A 674 -22.43 -30.13 -22.50
N LEU A 675 -21.15 -30.23 -22.87
CA LEU A 675 -20.59 -31.34 -23.63
C LEU A 675 -20.83 -32.69 -22.94
N LYS A 676 -21.42 -33.63 -23.68
CA LYS A 676 -21.46 -35.06 -23.32
C LYS A 676 -20.24 -35.80 -23.87
N LYS A 677 -19.75 -35.34 -25.04
CA LYS A 677 -18.56 -35.82 -25.74
C LYS A 677 -17.87 -34.62 -26.39
N VAL A 678 -16.54 -34.59 -26.44
CA VAL A 678 -15.82 -33.43 -27.00
C VAL A 678 -15.95 -33.37 -28.53
N TRP A 679 -15.59 -34.44 -29.24
CA TRP A 679 -15.74 -34.58 -30.69
C TRP A 679 -15.96 -36.04 -31.10
N ASN A 680 -16.43 -36.25 -32.33
CA ASN A 680 -16.68 -37.57 -32.89
C ASN A 680 -15.52 -38.10 -33.73
N GLY A 681 -15.04 -39.31 -33.40
CA GLY A 681 -13.96 -39.98 -34.12
C GLY A 681 -12.57 -39.57 -33.61
N ASN A 682 -11.54 -39.98 -34.35
CA ASN A 682 -10.16 -39.60 -34.06
C ASN A 682 -9.85 -38.29 -34.79
N MET A 683 -9.32 -37.31 -34.07
CA MET A 683 -8.85 -36.04 -34.64
C MET A 683 -7.33 -35.95 -34.53
N ILE A 684 -6.72 -35.34 -35.54
CA ILE A 684 -5.28 -35.05 -35.57
C ILE A 684 -5.13 -33.55 -35.37
N LEU A 685 -4.79 -33.14 -34.16
CA LEU A 685 -4.57 -31.72 -33.80
C LEU A 685 -3.14 -31.57 -33.30
N ASP A 686 -2.18 -31.60 -34.23
CA ASP A 686 -0.74 -31.62 -33.95
C ASP A 686 -0.24 -30.30 -33.33
N LYS A 687 -1.00 -29.20 -33.44
CA LYS A 687 -0.68 -27.89 -32.85
C LYS A 687 -1.29 -27.66 -31.48
N LEU A 688 -2.28 -28.47 -31.07
CA LEU A 688 -3.03 -28.24 -29.83
C LEU A 688 -2.13 -28.52 -28.62
N LYS A 689 -1.94 -27.49 -27.79
CA LYS A 689 -1.15 -27.53 -26.55
C LYS A 689 -2.00 -27.47 -25.29
N PHE A 690 -3.14 -26.79 -25.35
CA PHE A 690 -4.01 -26.59 -24.19
C PHE A 690 -5.43 -27.04 -24.52
N LEU A 691 -5.97 -27.94 -23.70
CA LEU A 691 -7.36 -28.38 -23.77
C LEU A 691 -8.01 -28.21 -22.40
N TYR A 692 -8.91 -27.25 -22.28
CA TYR A 692 -9.61 -26.96 -21.03
C TYR A 692 -11.09 -27.35 -21.14
N LEU A 693 -11.49 -28.28 -20.29
CA LEU A 693 -12.82 -28.88 -20.22
C LEU A 693 -13.39 -28.80 -18.79
N SER A 694 -12.81 -27.96 -17.94
CA SER A 694 -13.23 -27.80 -16.55
C SER A 694 -14.72 -27.48 -16.44
N HIS A 695 -15.39 -28.03 -15.43
CA HIS A 695 -16.82 -27.84 -15.17
C HIS A 695 -17.74 -28.32 -16.31
N CYS A 696 -17.25 -29.16 -17.24
CA CYS A 696 -18.11 -29.89 -18.16
C CYS A 696 -18.81 -31.05 -17.42
N HIS A 697 -19.85 -30.73 -16.65
CA HIS A 697 -20.47 -31.66 -15.72
C HIS A 697 -21.14 -32.87 -16.38
N TYR A 698 -21.49 -32.80 -17.67
CA TYR A 698 -22.12 -33.90 -18.43
C TYR A 698 -21.12 -34.77 -19.22
N LEU A 699 -19.84 -34.40 -19.22
CA LEU A 699 -18.82 -35.14 -19.96
C LEU A 699 -18.62 -36.51 -19.30
N THR A 700 -18.90 -37.58 -20.03
CA THR A 700 -18.85 -38.95 -19.48
C THR A 700 -17.50 -39.65 -19.71
N ARG A 701 -16.82 -39.30 -20.80
CA ARG A 701 -15.52 -39.86 -21.23
C ARG A 701 -14.69 -38.79 -21.94
N THR A 702 -13.36 -38.90 -21.85
CA THR A 702 -12.44 -38.03 -22.61
C THR A 702 -12.39 -38.42 -24.10
N PRO A 703 -11.91 -37.53 -25.00
CA PRO A 703 -11.66 -37.91 -26.38
C PRO A 703 -10.47 -38.86 -26.52
N ASN A 704 -10.32 -39.44 -27.71
CA ASN A 704 -9.10 -40.15 -28.09
C ASN A 704 -7.94 -39.14 -28.25
N PHE A 705 -6.83 -39.39 -27.57
CA PHE A 705 -5.65 -38.52 -27.50
C PHE A 705 -4.55 -38.88 -28.51
N SER A 706 -4.71 -39.95 -29.30
CA SER A 706 -3.65 -40.45 -30.20
C SER A 706 -3.18 -39.42 -31.23
N GLY A 707 -4.01 -38.45 -31.61
CA GLY A 707 -3.63 -37.38 -32.54
C GLY A 707 -3.21 -36.06 -31.89
N LEU A 708 -3.07 -35.99 -30.56
CA LEU A 708 -2.80 -34.75 -29.80
C LEU A 708 -1.35 -34.68 -29.26
N TYR A 709 -0.36 -35.01 -30.09
CA TYR A 709 1.04 -35.19 -29.66
C TYR A 709 1.70 -33.96 -29.02
N SER A 710 1.17 -32.76 -29.27
CA SER A 710 1.69 -31.50 -28.72
C SER A 710 1.01 -31.05 -27.44
N LEU A 711 0.05 -31.83 -26.89
CA LEU A 711 -0.69 -31.41 -25.71
C LEU A 711 0.25 -31.28 -24.49
N GLU A 712 0.23 -30.11 -23.88
CA GLU A 712 1.04 -29.72 -22.72
C GLU A 712 0.18 -29.59 -21.45
N GLU A 713 -1.07 -29.13 -21.57
CA GLU A 713 -2.00 -29.06 -20.42
C GLU A 713 -3.40 -29.58 -20.77
N LEU A 714 -3.93 -30.41 -19.88
CA LEU A 714 -5.29 -30.93 -19.92
C LEU A 714 -6.00 -30.67 -18.58
N LEU A 715 -7.06 -29.85 -18.62
CA LEU A 715 -7.85 -29.52 -17.45
C LEU A 715 -9.26 -30.13 -17.58
N LEU A 716 -9.60 -31.04 -16.67
CA LEU A 716 -10.86 -31.81 -16.58
C LEU A 716 -11.54 -31.61 -15.23
N ASN A 717 -11.12 -30.61 -14.49
CA ASN A 717 -11.52 -30.42 -13.11
C ASN A 717 -13.01 -30.05 -12.96
N ASP A 718 -13.66 -30.62 -11.95
CA ASP A 718 -15.10 -30.59 -11.70
C ASP A 718 -15.97 -31.17 -12.84
N CYS A 719 -15.42 -32.09 -13.65
CA CYS A 719 -16.19 -32.93 -14.57
C CYS A 719 -16.89 -34.06 -13.81
N LYS A 720 -17.99 -33.73 -13.14
CA LYS A 720 -18.68 -34.63 -12.18
C LYS A 720 -19.13 -35.97 -12.77
N SER A 721 -19.56 -36.02 -14.04
CA SER A 721 -20.01 -37.25 -14.70
C SER A 721 -18.90 -38.04 -15.39
N LEU A 722 -17.64 -37.61 -15.30
CA LEU A 722 -16.52 -38.27 -15.98
C LEU A 722 -16.24 -39.61 -15.30
N VAL A 723 -16.47 -40.71 -16.03
CA VAL A 723 -16.33 -42.07 -15.50
C VAL A 723 -14.95 -42.67 -15.78
N GLU A 724 -14.43 -42.42 -16.98
CA GLU A 724 -13.16 -42.96 -17.45
C GLU A 724 -12.40 -41.94 -18.33
N VAL A 725 -11.07 -42.04 -18.30
CA VAL A 725 -10.14 -41.34 -19.18
C VAL A 725 -9.55 -42.36 -20.15
N ASP A 726 -9.50 -42.00 -21.43
CA ASP A 726 -9.05 -42.88 -22.51
C ASP A 726 -7.56 -43.27 -22.37
N GLU A 727 -7.25 -44.55 -22.55
CA GLU A 727 -5.88 -45.10 -22.41
C GLU A 727 -4.87 -44.54 -23.41
N SER A 728 -5.34 -43.93 -24.51
CA SER A 728 -4.48 -43.22 -25.46
C SER A 728 -3.78 -42.01 -24.85
N ILE A 729 -4.10 -41.60 -23.61
CA ILE A 729 -3.35 -40.58 -22.86
C ILE A 729 -1.84 -40.89 -22.81
N ARG A 730 -1.46 -42.18 -22.89
CA ARG A 730 -0.06 -42.63 -23.01
C ARG A 730 0.71 -42.00 -24.17
N CYS A 731 0.02 -41.51 -25.20
CA CYS A 731 0.62 -40.88 -26.38
C CYS A 731 1.06 -39.42 -26.11
N LEU A 732 0.62 -38.81 -25.02
CA LEU A 732 0.83 -37.39 -24.72
C LEU A 732 2.20 -37.11 -24.09
N ASN A 733 3.28 -37.40 -24.82
CA ASN A 733 4.65 -37.31 -24.29
C ASN A 733 5.09 -35.91 -23.81
N LYS A 734 4.39 -34.85 -24.21
CA LYS A 734 4.64 -33.45 -23.79
C LYS A 734 3.72 -32.96 -22.68
N LEU A 735 2.79 -33.78 -22.19
CA LEU A 735 1.84 -33.38 -21.16
C LEU A 735 2.59 -33.02 -19.88
N LEU A 736 2.44 -31.77 -19.45
CA LEU A 736 3.01 -31.18 -18.24
C LEU A 736 1.99 -31.16 -17.11
N VAL A 737 0.73 -30.84 -17.42
CA VAL A 737 -0.35 -30.65 -16.43
C VAL A 737 -1.54 -31.52 -16.77
N LEU A 738 -1.99 -32.32 -15.80
CA LEU A 738 -3.24 -33.06 -15.83
C LEU A 738 -4.04 -32.77 -14.55
N ASP A 739 -5.13 -32.02 -14.67
CA ASP A 739 -6.02 -31.69 -13.56
C ASP A 739 -7.36 -32.40 -13.72
N MET A 740 -7.65 -33.34 -12.83
CA MET A 740 -8.90 -34.10 -12.75
C MET A 740 -9.57 -33.89 -11.38
N LYS A 741 -9.27 -32.80 -10.68
CA LYS A 741 -9.84 -32.50 -9.37
C LYS A 741 -11.37 -32.54 -9.40
N ASN A 742 -11.99 -33.08 -8.35
CA ASN A 742 -13.44 -33.18 -8.16
C ASN A 742 -14.18 -33.94 -9.29
N CYS A 743 -13.50 -34.84 -10.03
CA CYS A 743 -14.18 -35.78 -10.92
C CYS A 743 -14.80 -36.92 -10.09
N THR A 744 -15.95 -36.65 -9.48
CA THR A 744 -16.55 -37.53 -8.45
C THR A 744 -16.96 -38.91 -8.95
N GLU A 745 -17.27 -39.06 -10.24
CA GLU A 745 -17.65 -40.35 -10.84
C GLU A 745 -16.46 -41.15 -11.41
N LEU A 746 -15.24 -40.60 -11.37
CA LEU A 746 -14.06 -41.23 -11.95
C LEU A 746 -13.70 -42.50 -11.19
N ARG A 747 -13.75 -43.66 -11.85
CA ARG A 747 -13.60 -44.97 -11.19
C ARG A 747 -12.18 -45.50 -11.22
N LYS A 748 -11.42 -45.20 -12.28
CA LYS A 748 -10.07 -45.70 -12.52
C LYS A 748 -9.22 -44.63 -13.21
N LEU A 749 -7.93 -44.63 -12.91
CA LEU A 749 -6.93 -43.89 -13.68
C LEU A 749 -6.38 -44.79 -14.79
N PRO A 750 -6.20 -44.29 -16.02
CA PRO A 750 -5.61 -45.07 -17.11
C PRO A 750 -4.14 -45.39 -16.80
N TYR A 751 -3.71 -46.60 -17.15
CA TYR A 751 -2.32 -47.04 -16.93
C TYR A 751 -1.33 -46.17 -17.72
N GLY A 752 -1.78 -45.60 -18.85
CA GLY A 752 -1.01 -44.66 -19.66
C GLY A 752 -0.42 -43.45 -18.92
N ILE A 753 -1.01 -43.00 -17.80
CA ILE A 753 -0.47 -41.85 -17.02
C ILE A 753 0.94 -42.13 -16.51
N PHE A 754 1.23 -43.38 -16.11
CA PHE A 754 2.55 -43.77 -15.60
C PHE A 754 3.62 -43.86 -16.69
N MET A 755 3.24 -43.76 -17.97
CA MET A 755 4.16 -43.72 -19.11
C MET A 755 4.53 -42.29 -19.52
N LEU A 756 3.91 -41.26 -18.92
CA LEU A 756 4.12 -39.86 -19.26
C LEU A 756 5.48 -39.36 -18.74
N LYS A 757 6.42 -39.13 -19.67
CA LYS A 757 7.79 -38.72 -19.34
C LYS A 757 7.94 -37.25 -18.93
N SER A 758 6.94 -36.41 -19.21
CA SER A 758 7.01 -34.95 -19.02
C SER A 758 6.05 -34.43 -17.94
N LEU A 759 5.21 -35.29 -17.36
CA LEU A 759 4.17 -34.85 -16.42
C LEU A 759 4.79 -34.23 -15.16
N GLU A 760 4.52 -32.94 -14.94
CA GLU A 760 5.00 -32.18 -13.80
C GLU A 760 3.91 -31.98 -12.74
N HIS A 761 2.64 -31.89 -13.14
CA HIS A 761 1.51 -31.65 -12.24
C HIS A 761 0.37 -32.64 -12.48
N LEU A 762 -0.05 -33.33 -11.42
CA LEU A 762 -1.19 -34.23 -11.44
C LEU A 762 -2.10 -33.96 -10.24
N ASP A 763 -3.33 -33.53 -10.50
CA ASP A 763 -4.36 -33.34 -9.46
C ASP A 763 -5.52 -34.33 -9.68
N VAL A 764 -5.74 -35.19 -8.69
CA VAL A 764 -6.86 -36.14 -8.62
C VAL A 764 -7.63 -35.98 -7.30
N SER A 765 -7.48 -34.84 -6.64
CA SER A 765 -8.14 -34.54 -5.37
C SER A 765 -9.67 -34.50 -5.52
N GLY A 766 -10.40 -34.93 -4.50
CA GLY A 766 -11.87 -34.99 -4.55
C GLY A 766 -12.50 -36.06 -5.47
N CYS A 767 -11.73 -36.93 -6.12
CA CYS A 767 -12.23 -38.06 -6.89
C CYS A 767 -12.70 -39.21 -5.96
N SER A 768 -13.89 -39.09 -5.39
CA SER A 768 -14.39 -39.95 -4.31
C SER A 768 -14.63 -41.42 -4.70
N LYS A 769 -14.89 -41.72 -5.99
CA LYS A 769 -15.10 -43.09 -6.49
C LYS A 769 -13.85 -43.76 -7.06
N LEU A 770 -12.69 -43.10 -6.99
CA LEU A 770 -11.44 -43.66 -7.47
C LEU A 770 -11.03 -44.83 -6.57
N GLY A 771 -10.91 -46.04 -7.14
CA GLY A 771 -10.65 -47.28 -6.39
C GLY A 771 -9.31 -47.33 -5.62
N LYS A 772 -9.09 -48.41 -4.85
CA LYS A 772 -7.97 -48.61 -3.91
C LYS A 772 -6.60 -48.11 -4.42
N LEU A 773 -5.81 -47.58 -3.49
CA LEU A 773 -4.44 -47.04 -3.61
C LEU A 773 -3.40 -47.92 -4.34
N THR A 774 -3.66 -49.21 -4.52
CA THR A 774 -2.77 -50.16 -5.24
C THR A 774 -2.69 -49.92 -6.75
N VAL A 775 -3.38 -48.90 -7.27
CA VAL A 775 -3.45 -48.56 -8.71
C VAL A 775 -2.19 -47.82 -9.21
N PHE A 776 -1.40 -47.21 -8.33
CA PHE A 776 -0.17 -46.51 -8.72
C PHE A 776 1.01 -47.49 -8.84
N LYS A 777 1.05 -48.26 -9.93
CA LYS A 777 2.17 -49.15 -10.26
C LYS A 777 2.99 -48.56 -11.42
N GLY A 778 3.93 -47.67 -11.10
CA GLY A 778 4.90 -47.14 -12.06
C GLY A 778 5.56 -45.83 -11.58
N PRO A 779 6.82 -45.57 -11.96
CA PRO A 779 7.55 -44.37 -11.57
C PRO A 779 7.07 -43.10 -12.30
N LEU A 780 6.96 -41.98 -11.58
CA LEU A 780 6.65 -40.66 -12.16
C LEU A 780 7.87 -39.73 -12.11
N TYR A 781 8.77 -39.84 -13.10
CA TYR A 781 10.13 -39.29 -13.04
C TYR A 781 10.26 -37.75 -12.91
N LYS A 782 9.33 -36.96 -13.49
CA LYS A 782 9.40 -35.49 -13.52
C LYS A 782 8.34 -34.79 -12.67
N LEU A 783 7.59 -35.54 -11.88
CA LEU A 783 6.46 -35.01 -11.13
C LEU A 783 6.94 -34.01 -10.07
N ARG A 784 6.42 -32.78 -10.13
CA ARG A 784 6.68 -31.69 -9.19
C ARG A 784 5.55 -31.51 -8.20
N CYS A 785 4.31 -31.69 -8.64
CA CYS A 785 3.12 -31.46 -7.84
C CYS A 785 2.17 -32.66 -7.96
N PHE A 786 1.73 -33.18 -6.82
CA PHE A 786 0.78 -34.28 -6.78
C PHE A 786 -0.29 -34.08 -5.71
N PHE A 787 -1.56 -34.11 -6.11
CA PHE A 787 -2.71 -33.94 -5.22
C PHE A 787 -3.57 -35.19 -5.26
N PHE A 788 -3.66 -35.88 -4.12
CA PHE A 788 -4.32 -37.17 -3.98
C PHE A 788 -5.83 -37.04 -3.77
N PRO A 789 -6.67 -38.00 -4.23
CA PRO A 789 -8.09 -38.04 -3.87
C PRO A 789 -8.29 -38.12 -2.36
N SER A 790 -9.12 -37.22 -1.83
CA SER A 790 -9.70 -37.44 -0.50
C SER A 790 -10.63 -38.64 -0.59
N LEU A 791 -10.36 -39.66 0.21
CA LEU A 791 -11.13 -40.90 0.19
C LEU A 791 -12.38 -40.69 1.06
N THR A 792 -13.54 -41.18 0.62
CA THR A 792 -14.74 -41.28 1.47
C THR A 792 -14.97 -42.75 1.77
N LEU A 793 -14.13 -43.33 2.63
CA LEU A 793 -14.27 -44.73 3.04
C LEU A 793 -15.01 -44.82 4.38
N PRO A 794 -15.85 -45.85 4.60
CA PRO A 794 -16.45 -46.09 5.89
C PRO A 794 -15.36 -46.42 6.94
N PRO A 795 -15.54 -46.01 8.22
CA PRO A 795 -14.50 -46.08 9.27
C PRO A 795 -13.89 -47.47 9.51
N LYS A 796 -14.57 -48.55 9.12
CA LYS A 796 -14.13 -49.94 9.32
C LYS A 796 -13.06 -50.43 8.34
N CYS A 797 -12.76 -49.66 7.28
CA CYS A 797 -11.79 -50.06 6.25
C CYS A 797 -10.42 -49.36 6.38
N VAL A 798 -10.20 -48.59 7.45
CA VAL A 798 -9.08 -47.63 7.56
C VAL A 798 -7.75 -48.30 7.93
N ASP A 799 -7.79 -49.45 8.62
CA ASP A 799 -6.58 -50.12 9.14
C ASP A 799 -5.66 -50.73 8.05
N SER A 800 -6.08 -50.71 6.78
CA SER A 800 -5.37 -51.37 5.66
C SER A 800 -4.91 -50.42 4.54
N ILE A 801 -4.92 -49.11 4.78
CA ILE A 801 -4.60 -48.08 3.77
C ILE A 801 -3.13 -47.61 3.92
N GLY A 802 -2.18 -48.52 3.68
CA GLY A 802 -0.77 -48.14 3.50
C GLY A 802 -0.59 -47.45 2.15
N LEU A 803 -0.23 -46.16 2.14
CA LEU A 803 0.09 -45.41 0.94
C LEU A 803 1.48 -45.85 0.44
N SER A 804 1.58 -46.67 -0.61
CA SER A 804 2.87 -47.02 -1.20
C SER A 804 3.49 -45.79 -1.87
N LEU A 805 4.59 -45.28 -1.33
CA LEU A 805 5.34 -44.15 -1.90
C LEU A 805 6.28 -44.56 -3.06
N THR A 806 6.27 -45.83 -3.46
CA THR A 806 7.10 -46.37 -4.57
C THR A 806 6.99 -45.58 -5.90
N PRO A 807 5.84 -44.98 -6.30
CA PRO A 807 5.78 -44.18 -7.53
C PRO A 807 6.66 -42.92 -7.49
N PHE A 808 6.90 -42.39 -6.29
CA PHE A 808 7.62 -41.13 -6.06
C PHE A 808 9.10 -41.34 -5.74
N GLN A 809 9.53 -42.56 -5.39
CA GLN A 809 10.95 -42.87 -5.12
C GLN A 809 11.85 -42.55 -6.32
N ALA A 810 11.32 -42.66 -7.55
CA ALA A 810 12.03 -42.28 -8.77
C ALA A 810 11.94 -40.77 -9.11
N SER A 811 11.12 -39.99 -8.40
CA SER A 811 10.95 -38.55 -8.62
C SER A 811 11.83 -37.75 -7.66
N SER A 812 13.05 -37.44 -8.08
CA SER A 812 13.93 -36.50 -7.35
C SER A 812 13.44 -35.05 -7.40
N CYS A 813 12.35 -34.75 -8.12
CA CYS A 813 11.90 -33.40 -8.44
C CYS A 813 10.59 -32.98 -7.75
N LEU A 814 9.98 -33.85 -6.92
CA LEU A 814 8.70 -33.56 -6.26
C LEU A 814 8.85 -32.40 -5.27
N LYS A 815 8.09 -31.32 -5.48
CA LYS A 815 8.08 -30.10 -4.66
C LYS A 815 6.82 -29.98 -3.83
N GLU A 816 5.69 -30.48 -4.30
CA GLU A 816 4.42 -30.37 -3.59
C GLU A 816 3.69 -31.71 -3.56
N LEU A 817 3.33 -32.14 -2.36
CA LEU A 817 2.56 -33.35 -2.11
C LEU A 817 1.37 -33.02 -1.22
N ASN A 818 0.17 -33.22 -1.75
CA ASN A 818 -1.07 -33.02 -1.01
C ASN A 818 -1.79 -34.36 -0.81
N LEU A 819 -1.87 -34.77 0.45
CA LEU A 819 -2.52 -35.99 0.94
C LEU A 819 -3.69 -35.64 1.88
N LYS A 820 -4.33 -34.49 1.68
CA LYS A 820 -5.44 -34.03 2.53
C LYS A 820 -6.64 -34.97 2.45
N GLY A 821 -7.20 -35.34 3.59
CA GLY A 821 -8.44 -36.14 3.62
C GLY A 821 -8.24 -37.58 3.11
N CYS A 822 -7.03 -38.13 3.18
CA CYS A 822 -6.72 -39.48 2.72
C CYS A 822 -7.03 -40.57 3.77
N HIS A 823 -7.50 -40.19 4.97
CA HIS A 823 -7.74 -41.08 6.11
C HIS A 823 -6.51 -41.88 6.55
N LEU A 824 -5.31 -41.31 6.40
CA LEU A 824 -4.06 -41.98 6.78
C LEU A 824 -3.95 -42.14 8.29
N SER A 825 -3.68 -43.35 8.77
CA SER A 825 -3.41 -43.64 10.18
C SER A 825 -1.93 -43.50 10.55
N TYR A 826 -1.03 -43.76 9.59
CA TYR A 826 0.41 -43.55 9.70
C TYR A 826 1.00 -43.03 8.39
N LEU A 827 2.21 -42.48 8.46
CA LEU A 827 3.02 -42.06 7.32
C LEU A 827 4.27 -42.93 7.28
N LEU A 828 4.60 -43.48 6.10
CA LEU A 828 5.76 -44.35 5.91
C LEU A 828 7.10 -43.59 6.02
N ASP A 829 8.14 -44.27 6.49
CA ASP A 829 9.48 -43.68 6.67
C ASP A 829 10.10 -43.19 5.35
N GLU A 830 9.72 -43.77 4.21
CA GLU A 830 10.20 -43.37 2.88
C GLU A 830 9.79 -41.95 2.48
N ILE A 831 8.90 -41.28 3.22
CA ILE A 831 8.59 -39.85 3.00
C ILE A 831 9.88 -39.00 3.09
N GLY A 832 10.82 -39.37 3.95
CA GLY A 832 12.10 -38.68 4.13
C GLY A 832 13.00 -38.71 2.89
N ASN A 833 12.73 -39.58 1.92
CA ASN A 833 13.49 -39.64 0.66
C ASN A 833 13.12 -38.53 -0.32
N LEU A 834 12.00 -37.82 -0.10
CA LEU A 834 11.52 -36.74 -0.97
C LEU A 834 12.23 -35.41 -0.68
N ILE A 835 13.56 -35.41 -0.66
CA ILE A 835 14.40 -34.30 -0.19
C ILE A 835 14.16 -32.94 -0.89
N SER A 836 13.60 -32.94 -2.11
CA SER A 836 13.24 -31.75 -2.87
C SER A 836 11.89 -31.12 -2.48
N LEU A 837 11.14 -31.75 -1.57
CA LEU A 837 9.78 -31.35 -1.21
C LEU A 837 9.78 -29.99 -0.51
N GLN A 838 8.92 -29.09 -0.97
CA GLN A 838 8.72 -27.73 -0.45
C GLN A 838 7.37 -27.58 0.26
N THR A 839 6.34 -28.34 -0.15
CA THR A 839 5.02 -28.31 0.48
C THR A 839 4.54 -29.74 0.73
N LEU A 840 4.16 -30.03 1.98
CA LEU A 840 3.52 -31.27 2.40
C LEU A 840 2.21 -30.94 3.13
N ASP A 841 1.09 -31.36 2.55
CA ASP A 841 -0.24 -31.18 3.14
C ASP A 841 -0.83 -32.52 3.57
N LEU A 842 -0.88 -32.75 4.88
CA LEU A 842 -1.41 -33.93 5.55
C LEU A 842 -2.70 -33.60 6.34
N THR A 843 -3.35 -32.48 6.03
CA THR A 843 -4.54 -32.00 6.75
C THR A 843 -5.70 -33.01 6.69
N GLN A 844 -6.53 -33.10 7.73
CA GLN A 844 -7.71 -33.98 7.77
C GLN A 844 -7.37 -35.47 7.58
N ASN A 845 -6.34 -35.96 8.26
CA ASN A 845 -6.02 -37.39 8.33
C ASN A 845 -6.20 -37.92 9.76
N ASN A 846 -5.86 -39.19 9.99
CA ASN A 846 -5.97 -39.85 11.29
C ASN A 846 -4.58 -40.10 11.92
N LEU A 847 -3.56 -39.31 11.53
CA LEU A 847 -2.18 -39.52 11.95
C LEU A 847 -2.03 -39.29 13.45
N SER A 848 -1.49 -40.28 14.18
CA SER A 848 -1.20 -40.19 15.61
C SER A 848 0.24 -39.75 15.91
N THR A 849 1.15 -40.03 14.97
CA THR A 849 2.60 -39.75 15.02
C THR A 849 3.11 -39.41 13.62
N LEU A 850 4.33 -38.86 13.55
CA LEU A 850 5.07 -38.64 12.31
C LEU A 850 6.39 -39.43 12.37
N PRO A 851 6.86 -40.00 11.24
CA PRO A 851 8.15 -40.67 11.20
C PRO A 851 9.30 -39.68 11.39
N ASP A 852 10.37 -40.08 12.06
CA ASP A 852 11.55 -39.24 12.28
C ASP A 852 12.21 -38.80 10.97
N SER A 853 12.08 -39.62 9.92
CA SER A 853 12.56 -39.33 8.58
C SER A 853 11.94 -38.09 7.93
N ILE A 854 10.79 -37.58 8.43
CA ILE A 854 10.20 -36.32 7.95
C ILE A 854 11.17 -35.13 8.15
N CYS A 855 12.08 -35.24 9.11
CA CYS A 855 13.14 -34.26 9.39
C CYS A 855 14.20 -34.19 8.26
N ASN A 856 14.27 -35.17 7.36
CA ASN A 856 15.20 -35.14 6.22
C ASN A 856 14.76 -34.16 5.11
N LEU A 857 13.54 -33.61 5.18
CA LEU A 857 12.96 -32.73 4.17
C LEU A 857 13.46 -31.29 4.31
N THR A 858 14.77 -31.06 4.26
CA THR A 858 15.39 -29.75 4.56
C THR A 858 14.96 -28.60 3.64
N CYS A 859 14.41 -28.90 2.45
CA CYS A 859 13.83 -27.92 1.53
C CYS A 859 12.36 -27.57 1.83
N LEU A 860 11.73 -28.20 2.83
CA LEU A 860 10.32 -28.04 3.14
C LEU A 860 10.04 -26.62 3.65
N LYS A 861 9.14 -25.92 2.97
CA LYS A 861 8.68 -24.56 3.29
C LYS A 861 7.32 -24.55 3.97
N ARG A 862 6.47 -25.54 3.70
CA ARG A 862 5.11 -25.61 4.23
C ARG A 862 4.80 -27.02 4.68
N LEU A 863 4.49 -27.18 5.97
CA LEU A 863 4.01 -28.43 6.55
C LEU A 863 2.65 -28.19 7.20
N ARG A 864 1.60 -28.83 6.65
CA ARG A 864 0.24 -28.74 7.19
C ARG A 864 -0.20 -30.09 7.73
N LEU A 865 -0.59 -30.10 8.99
CA LEU A 865 -1.00 -31.28 9.77
C LEU A 865 -2.33 -31.02 10.49
N LYS A 866 -3.08 -29.99 10.08
CA LYS A 866 -4.30 -29.61 10.79
C LYS A 866 -5.35 -30.73 10.75
N ASP A 867 -6.17 -30.84 11.79
CA ASP A 867 -7.23 -31.85 11.91
C ASP A 867 -6.64 -33.27 11.80
N ASN A 868 -5.75 -33.62 12.74
CA ASN A 868 -5.16 -34.96 12.89
C ASN A 868 -5.19 -35.38 14.38
N ASN A 869 -4.58 -36.52 14.69
CA ASN A 869 -4.45 -37.05 16.05
C ASN A 869 -3.03 -36.94 16.62
N VAL A 870 -2.15 -36.10 16.04
CA VAL A 870 -0.72 -36.06 16.36
C VAL A 870 -0.50 -35.67 17.81
N SER A 871 0.25 -36.50 18.54
CA SER A 871 0.46 -36.35 19.99
C SER A 871 1.79 -35.66 20.35
N TYR A 872 2.82 -35.80 19.51
CA TYR A 872 4.10 -35.11 19.62
C TYR A 872 4.73 -34.91 18.23
N LEU A 873 5.71 -34.02 18.13
CA LEU A 873 6.56 -33.86 16.95
C LEU A 873 7.90 -34.56 17.15
N PRO A 874 8.54 -35.07 16.08
CA PRO A 874 9.88 -35.64 16.17
C PRO A 874 10.89 -34.59 16.68
N SER A 875 11.84 -35.02 17.50
CA SER A 875 12.83 -34.13 18.14
C SER A 875 13.72 -33.41 17.11
N GLY A 876 13.88 -34.00 15.92
CA GLY A 876 14.61 -33.43 14.79
C GLY A 876 13.88 -32.33 14.01
N ILE A 877 12.66 -31.91 14.36
CA ILE A 877 11.85 -30.98 13.53
C ILE A 877 12.58 -29.67 13.20
N GLY A 878 13.47 -29.20 14.07
CA GLY A 878 14.31 -28.03 13.86
C GLY A 878 15.29 -28.11 12.68
N SER A 879 15.50 -29.28 12.09
CA SER A 879 16.30 -29.47 10.86
C SER A 879 15.63 -28.93 9.59
N LEU A 880 14.32 -28.66 9.63
CA LEU A 880 13.55 -28.09 8.53
C LEU A 880 13.78 -26.57 8.40
N THR A 881 15.03 -26.14 8.27
CA THR A 881 15.43 -24.72 8.35
C THR A 881 14.78 -23.82 7.29
N SER A 882 14.31 -24.41 6.18
CA SER A 882 13.57 -23.70 5.11
C SER A 882 12.09 -23.46 5.42
N LEU A 883 11.57 -24.00 6.54
CA LEU A 883 10.14 -24.01 6.84
C LEU A 883 9.63 -22.58 7.11
N GLU A 884 8.65 -22.14 6.33
CA GLU A 884 8.00 -20.82 6.44
C GLU A 884 6.63 -20.92 7.13
N ILE A 885 5.91 -22.04 6.95
CA ILE A 885 4.57 -22.26 7.52
C ILE A 885 4.49 -23.65 8.17
N LEU A 886 4.09 -23.69 9.43
CA LEU A 886 3.79 -24.91 10.18
C LEU A 886 2.39 -24.83 10.78
N ASP A 887 1.46 -25.63 10.25
CA ASP A 887 0.09 -25.74 10.78
C ASP A 887 -0.13 -27.09 11.48
N LEU A 888 -0.24 -27.02 12.80
CA LEU A 888 -0.44 -28.14 13.73
C LEU A 888 -1.81 -28.04 14.43
N SER A 889 -2.69 -27.17 13.95
CA SER A 889 -3.94 -26.89 14.65
C SER A 889 -4.85 -28.12 14.73
N ARG A 890 -5.65 -28.26 15.79
CA ARG A 890 -6.58 -29.39 15.98
C ARG A 890 -5.86 -30.75 15.93
N ASN A 891 -4.95 -30.92 16.87
CA ASN A 891 -4.21 -32.15 17.14
C ASN A 891 -4.26 -32.46 18.64
N ASN A 892 -3.50 -33.46 19.09
CA ASN A 892 -3.38 -33.86 20.49
C ASN A 892 -2.05 -33.44 21.13
N LEU A 893 -1.35 -32.42 20.59
CA LEU A 893 -0.04 -32.00 21.07
C LEU A 893 -0.11 -31.47 22.50
N TRP A 894 0.79 -31.94 23.36
CA TRP A 894 0.90 -31.50 24.77
C TRP A 894 2.11 -30.59 25.05
N THR A 895 3.14 -30.64 24.18
CA THR A 895 4.29 -29.72 24.13
C THR A 895 4.82 -29.58 22.70
N LEU A 896 5.76 -28.66 22.47
CA LEU A 896 6.59 -28.55 21.26
C LEU A 896 8.05 -28.85 21.64
N PRO A 897 8.85 -29.50 20.77
CA PRO A 897 10.26 -29.78 21.06
C PRO A 897 11.10 -28.50 21.04
N ASP A 898 12.15 -28.44 21.87
CA ASP A 898 13.07 -27.29 21.96
C ASP A 898 13.73 -26.95 20.61
N SER A 899 13.93 -27.96 19.75
CA SER A 899 14.46 -27.77 18.41
C SER A 899 13.61 -26.88 17.51
N ILE A 900 12.36 -26.58 17.87
CA ILE A 900 11.49 -25.65 17.13
C ILE A 900 12.15 -24.27 16.95
N GLY A 901 12.95 -23.81 17.91
CA GLY A 901 13.66 -22.51 17.83
C GLY A 901 14.69 -22.44 16.70
N LYS A 902 15.10 -23.58 16.13
CA LYS A 902 16.05 -23.63 15.00
C LYS A 902 15.42 -23.30 13.64
N LEU A 903 14.09 -23.16 13.56
CA LEU A 903 13.37 -22.86 12.31
C LEU A 903 13.48 -21.38 11.92
N SER A 904 14.67 -20.94 11.52
CA SER A 904 15.02 -19.54 11.28
C SER A 904 14.16 -18.82 10.22
N CYS A 905 13.55 -19.57 9.29
CA CYS A 905 12.69 -19.02 8.23
C CYS A 905 11.19 -19.06 8.55
N LEU A 906 10.79 -19.53 9.73
CA LEU A 906 9.38 -19.74 10.07
C LEU A 906 8.66 -18.41 10.26
N LYS A 907 7.64 -18.16 9.44
CA LYS A 907 6.81 -16.95 9.46
C LYS A 907 5.47 -17.18 10.13
N GLU A 908 4.88 -18.36 9.92
CA GLU A 908 3.57 -18.70 10.46
C GLU A 908 3.61 -20.00 11.27
N LEU A 909 3.26 -19.90 12.56
CA LEU A 909 3.10 -21.04 13.45
C LEU A 909 1.66 -21.09 13.98
N LEU A 910 0.92 -22.11 13.53
CA LEU A 910 -0.48 -22.33 13.89
C LEU A 910 -0.59 -23.59 14.74
N VAL A 911 -0.92 -23.44 16.03
CA VAL A 911 -0.94 -24.53 17.04
C VAL A 911 -2.25 -24.54 17.83
N GLY A 912 -3.30 -23.92 17.29
CA GLY A 912 -4.58 -23.80 18.00
C GLY A 912 -5.32 -25.13 18.17
N TYR A 913 -6.18 -25.25 19.17
CA TYR A 913 -6.98 -26.43 19.47
C TYR A 913 -6.14 -27.69 19.72
N ASN A 914 -5.10 -27.55 20.54
CA ASN A 914 -4.27 -28.66 21.02
C ASN A 914 -4.42 -28.82 22.55
N LYS A 915 -3.59 -29.66 23.16
CA LYS A 915 -3.51 -29.91 24.60
C LYS A 915 -2.24 -29.30 25.21
N LEU A 916 -1.68 -28.26 24.60
CA LEU A 916 -0.40 -27.68 25.02
C LEU A 916 -0.49 -27.14 26.46
N SER A 917 0.51 -27.48 27.27
CA SER A 917 0.66 -27.01 28.66
C SER A 917 1.66 -25.85 28.80
N HIS A 918 2.66 -25.78 27.92
CA HIS A 918 3.69 -24.75 27.85
C HIS A 918 4.23 -24.64 26.41
N LEU A 919 5.06 -23.61 26.16
CA LEU A 919 5.95 -23.53 25.00
C LEU A 919 7.40 -23.63 25.49
N PRO A 920 8.32 -24.20 24.68
CA PRO A 920 9.75 -24.12 24.96
C PRO A 920 10.22 -22.65 24.91
N SER A 921 11.29 -22.34 25.65
CA SER A 921 11.85 -20.98 25.72
C SER A 921 12.44 -20.52 24.37
N GLU A 922 12.89 -21.49 23.59
CA GLU A 922 13.47 -21.42 22.25
C GLU A 922 12.48 -20.90 21.21
N ILE A 923 11.18 -20.82 21.52
CA ILE A 923 10.20 -20.13 20.67
C ILE A 923 10.58 -18.66 20.42
N GLY A 924 11.33 -18.05 21.35
CA GLY A 924 11.83 -16.69 21.23
C GLY A 924 12.97 -16.53 20.22
N ASP A 925 13.53 -17.63 19.71
CA ASP A 925 14.64 -17.62 18.74
C ASP A 925 14.13 -17.70 17.27
N LEU A 926 12.81 -17.68 17.07
CA LEU A 926 12.17 -17.67 15.75
C LEU A 926 12.16 -16.27 15.12
N ASP A 927 13.33 -15.75 14.74
CA ASP A 927 13.51 -14.35 14.29
C ASP A 927 12.56 -13.91 13.16
N SER A 928 12.18 -14.82 12.25
CA SER A 928 11.31 -14.52 11.11
C SER A 928 9.81 -14.58 11.42
N LEU A 929 9.39 -14.90 12.66
CA LEU A 929 7.99 -15.21 12.97
C LEU A 929 7.09 -13.97 12.90
N GLU A 930 6.10 -14.01 12.02
CA GLU A 930 5.13 -12.93 11.80
C GLU A 930 3.77 -13.24 12.44
N ILE A 931 3.37 -14.51 12.47
CA ILE A 931 2.05 -14.97 12.93
C ILE A 931 2.18 -16.13 13.89
N LEU A 932 1.67 -15.96 15.11
CA LEU A 932 1.57 -17.02 16.11
C LEU A 932 0.11 -17.16 16.59
N LYS A 933 -0.49 -18.35 16.36
CA LYS A 933 -1.86 -18.65 16.79
C LYS A 933 -1.90 -19.89 17.67
N LEU A 934 -2.26 -19.70 18.93
CA LEU A 934 -2.33 -20.74 19.98
C LEU A 934 -3.74 -20.95 20.53
N ARG A 935 -4.76 -20.46 19.82
CA ARG A 935 -6.15 -20.45 20.26
C ARG A 935 -6.59 -21.78 20.88
N SER A 936 -7.26 -21.76 22.03
CA SER A 936 -7.90 -22.93 22.63
C SER A 936 -6.93 -24.05 23.04
N ASN A 937 -5.78 -23.69 23.61
CA ASN A 937 -4.91 -24.60 24.35
C ASN A 937 -5.14 -24.44 25.86
N ASN A 938 -6.08 -25.20 26.43
CA ASN A 938 -6.58 -24.95 27.79
C ASN A 938 -5.58 -25.31 28.92
N GLY A 939 -4.45 -25.96 28.59
CA GLY A 939 -3.42 -26.37 29.54
C GLY A 939 -2.40 -25.29 29.88
N PHE A 940 -2.37 -24.17 29.16
CA PHE A 940 -1.43 -23.08 29.42
C PHE A 940 -1.71 -22.39 30.75
N THR A 941 -0.71 -22.36 31.63
CA THR A 941 -0.74 -21.58 32.88
C THR A 941 0.21 -20.38 32.82
N VAL A 942 1.35 -20.55 32.16
CA VAL A 942 2.42 -19.55 31.98
C VAL A 942 2.80 -19.45 30.50
N PHE A 943 3.02 -18.21 30.03
CA PHE A 943 3.52 -17.94 28.67
C PHE A 943 4.99 -17.47 28.76
N PRO A 944 5.91 -17.96 27.91
CA PRO A 944 7.33 -17.67 28.08
C PRO A 944 7.66 -16.19 27.81
N GLU A 945 8.49 -15.58 28.66
CA GLU A 945 8.99 -14.20 28.48
C GLU A 945 9.86 -14.05 27.22
N SER A 946 10.48 -15.14 26.74
CA SER A 946 11.28 -15.14 25.52
C SER A 946 10.51 -14.73 24.26
N ILE A 947 9.17 -14.83 24.27
CA ILE A 947 8.34 -14.38 23.14
C ILE A 947 8.54 -12.89 22.82
N CYS A 948 8.92 -12.09 23.82
CA CYS A 948 9.16 -10.66 23.67
C CYS A 948 10.37 -10.33 22.77
N LYS A 949 11.20 -11.32 22.43
CA LYS A 949 12.30 -11.19 21.46
C LYS A 949 11.82 -11.12 20.00
N LEU A 950 10.59 -11.54 19.70
CA LEU A 950 10.07 -11.67 18.34
C LEU A 950 9.65 -10.32 17.71
N VAL A 951 10.62 -9.47 17.39
CA VAL A 951 10.40 -8.10 16.89
C VAL A 951 9.64 -8.01 15.56
N HIS A 952 9.60 -9.10 14.78
CA HIS A 952 8.87 -9.21 13.52
C HIS A 952 7.42 -9.71 13.67
N LEU A 953 6.99 -10.09 14.88
CA LEU A 953 5.66 -10.63 15.12
C LEU A 953 4.58 -9.56 14.88
N GLN A 954 3.67 -9.85 13.94
CA GLN A 954 2.60 -8.94 13.51
C GLN A 954 1.24 -9.31 14.11
N ARG A 955 0.98 -10.62 14.29
CA ARG A 955 -0.30 -11.16 14.77
C ARG A 955 -0.09 -12.21 15.84
N LEU A 956 -0.62 -11.95 17.04
CA LEU A 956 -0.60 -12.88 18.15
C LEU A 956 -2.03 -13.21 18.60
N SER A 957 -2.38 -14.50 18.65
CA SER A 957 -3.68 -14.97 19.11
C SER A 957 -3.56 -16.06 20.18
N LEU A 958 -3.84 -15.70 21.42
CA LEU A 958 -3.88 -16.54 22.61
C LEU A 958 -5.31 -16.76 23.14
N TYR A 959 -6.33 -16.65 22.27
CA TYR A 959 -7.73 -16.78 22.70
C TYR A 959 -8.02 -18.13 23.36
N GLY A 960 -8.52 -18.15 24.60
CA GLY A 960 -8.91 -19.41 25.24
C GLY A 960 -7.74 -20.28 25.68
N CYS A 961 -6.61 -19.70 26.10
CA CYS A 961 -5.43 -20.44 26.56
C CYS A 961 -5.37 -20.59 28.08
N ASN A 962 -6.38 -20.18 28.85
CA ASN A 962 -6.38 -20.30 30.32
C ASN A 962 -5.23 -19.55 31.03
N LEU A 963 -4.58 -18.59 30.37
CA LEU A 963 -3.41 -17.88 30.90
C LEU A 963 -3.71 -17.16 32.20
N SER A 964 -2.87 -17.37 33.21
CA SER A 964 -2.96 -16.70 34.52
C SER A 964 -2.17 -15.38 34.58
N HIS A 965 -1.09 -15.31 33.80
CA HIS A 965 -0.22 -14.15 33.68
C HIS A 965 0.14 -13.95 32.20
N PHE A 966 0.50 -12.71 31.85
CA PHE A 966 0.90 -12.31 30.50
C PHE A 966 2.30 -11.69 30.57
N PRO A 967 3.21 -11.93 29.59
CA PRO A 967 4.62 -11.54 29.69
C PRO A 967 4.77 -10.02 29.82
N SER A 968 5.63 -9.61 30.76
CA SER A 968 5.82 -8.20 31.11
C SER A 968 6.42 -7.37 29.96
N GLY A 969 7.25 -8.00 29.13
CA GLY A 969 7.96 -7.37 28.00
C GLY A 969 7.18 -7.22 26.69
N ILE A 970 5.87 -7.45 26.65
CA ILE A 970 5.09 -7.48 25.39
C ILE A 970 5.20 -6.20 24.56
N GLY A 971 5.43 -5.04 25.19
CA GLY A 971 5.68 -3.77 24.50
C GLY A 971 6.88 -3.79 23.54
N GLY A 972 7.80 -4.74 23.68
CA GLY A 972 8.96 -4.95 22.80
C GLY A 972 8.61 -5.52 21.41
N LEU A 973 7.37 -5.99 21.20
CA LEU A 973 6.91 -6.55 19.91
C LEU A 973 6.58 -5.47 18.87
N VAL A 974 7.57 -4.64 18.50
CA VAL A 974 7.38 -3.40 17.72
C VAL A 974 6.58 -3.51 16.41
N SER A 975 6.47 -4.71 15.83
CA SER A 975 5.69 -4.97 14.59
C SER A 975 4.24 -5.41 14.82
N LEU A 976 3.84 -5.67 16.07
CA LEU A 976 2.54 -6.25 16.42
C LEU A 976 1.40 -5.24 16.20
N TRP A 977 0.48 -5.55 15.29
CA TRP A 977 -0.70 -4.72 15.04
C TRP A 977 -2.01 -5.40 15.46
N PHE A 978 -2.02 -6.73 15.62
CA PHE A 978 -3.18 -7.50 16.05
C PHE A 978 -2.87 -8.38 17.26
N LEU A 979 -3.58 -8.16 18.36
CA LEU A 979 -3.48 -8.95 19.59
C LEU A 979 -4.85 -9.50 20.00
N ASN A 980 -4.97 -10.82 20.11
CA ASN A 980 -6.18 -11.47 20.63
C ASN A 980 -5.86 -12.31 21.87
N ILE A 981 -6.31 -11.84 23.03
CA ILE A 981 -6.06 -12.41 24.35
C ILE A 981 -7.36 -12.75 25.10
N GLY A 982 -8.49 -12.82 24.39
CA GLY A 982 -9.79 -13.14 24.99
C GLY A 982 -9.87 -14.54 25.62
N LYS A 983 -10.84 -14.76 26.51
CA LYS A 983 -11.10 -16.03 27.20
C LYS A 983 -9.88 -16.56 27.98
N ASN A 984 -9.18 -15.68 28.69
CA ASN A 984 -8.08 -16.02 29.59
C ASN A 984 -8.39 -15.60 31.04
N ASN A 985 -7.53 -16.00 31.97
CA ASN A 985 -7.74 -15.91 33.42
C ASN A 985 -6.75 -14.97 34.14
N PHE A 986 -6.07 -14.09 33.40
CA PHE A 986 -5.19 -13.07 34.00
C PHE A 986 -5.99 -11.95 34.66
N CYS A 987 -5.44 -11.38 35.73
CA CYS A 987 -6.07 -10.30 36.50
C CYS A 987 -5.75 -8.91 35.95
N THR A 988 -4.56 -8.76 35.36
CA THR A 988 -4.01 -7.51 34.83
C THR A 988 -3.37 -7.74 33.47
N ILE A 989 -3.26 -6.68 32.68
CA ILE A 989 -2.52 -6.66 31.41
C ILE A 989 -1.31 -5.74 31.64
N PRO A 990 -0.11 -6.06 31.12
CA PRO A 990 1.09 -5.27 31.36
C PRO A 990 1.00 -3.83 30.86
N ASP A 991 1.50 -2.89 31.66
CA ASP A 991 1.56 -1.45 31.30
C ASP A 991 2.43 -1.18 30.07
N SER A 992 3.35 -2.09 29.72
CA SER A 992 4.20 -1.99 28.53
C SER A 992 3.42 -1.93 27.21
N ILE A 993 2.14 -2.34 27.19
CA ILE A 993 1.25 -2.16 26.03
C ILE A 993 0.98 -0.68 25.73
N SER A 994 1.01 0.20 26.73
CA SER A 994 0.59 1.60 26.62
C SER A 994 1.31 2.41 25.54
N ASN A 995 2.57 2.06 25.24
CA ASN A 995 3.42 2.79 24.30
C ASN A 995 3.70 1.99 23.01
N HIS A 996 2.87 0.99 22.68
CA HIS A 996 3.10 0.15 21.50
C HIS A 996 3.04 0.96 20.19
N PRO A 997 4.06 0.90 19.32
CA PRO A 997 4.19 1.84 18.18
C PRO A 997 3.20 1.58 17.02
N ARG A 998 2.68 0.35 16.90
CA ARG A 998 1.88 -0.09 15.74
C ARG A 998 0.63 -0.91 16.10
N LEU A 999 0.25 -0.97 17.39
CA LEU A 999 -0.89 -1.80 17.78
C LEU A 999 -2.19 -1.16 17.27
N GLU A 1000 -2.89 -1.86 16.38
CA GLU A 1000 -4.14 -1.36 15.79
C GLU A 1000 -5.37 -1.99 16.46
N THR A 1001 -5.33 -3.31 16.69
CA THR A 1001 -6.48 -4.08 17.20
C THR A 1001 -6.12 -4.90 18.42
N ILE A 1002 -6.89 -4.73 19.50
CA ILE A 1002 -6.83 -5.59 20.70
C ILE A 1002 -8.19 -6.23 21.00
N LEU A 1003 -8.20 -7.56 21.16
CA LEU A 1003 -9.39 -8.36 21.50
C LEU A 1003 -9.23 -9.02 22.88
N LEU A 1004 -10.11 -8.64 23.81
CA LEU A 1004 -10.13 -9.01 25.23
C LEU A 1004 -11.40 -9.77 25.65
N ASN A 1005 -12.19 -10.23 24.68
CA ASN A 1005 -13.51 -10.80 24.94
C ASN A 1005 -13.46 -12.02 25.87
N ASN A 1006 -14.36 -12.09 26.85
CA ASN A 1006 -14.59 -13.17 27.81
C ASN A 1006 -13.44 -13.39 28.82
N CYS A 1007 -12.66 -12.36 29.16
CA CYS A 1007 -11.66 -12.46 30.24
C CYS A 1007 -12.31 -12.22 31.60
N ALA A 1008 -12.64 -13.29 32.33
CA ALA A 1008 -13.49 -13.22 33.51
C ALA A 1008 -12.83 -12.53 34.72
N LYS A 1009 -11.49 -12.63 34.87
CA LYS A 1009 -10.73 -12.16 36.04
C LYS A 1009 -10.08 -10.78 35.88
N VAL A 1010 -10.07 -10.20 34.69
CA VAL A 1010 -9.43 -8.91 34.43
C VAL A 1010 -10.15 -7.82 35.22
N ARG A 1011 -9.43 -7.10 36.10
CA ARG A 1011 -9.99 -6.05 36.96
C ARG A 1011 -9.81 -4.64 36.40
N SER A 1012 -8.71 -4.40 35.70
CA SER A 1012 -8.42 -3.10 35.08
C SER A 1012 -7.72 -3.29 33.74
N LEU A 1013 -7.87 -2.30 32.85
CA LEU A 1013 -7.12 -2.22 31.60
C LEU A 1013 -6.05 -1.13 31.74
N PRO A 1014 -4.80 -1.38 31.30
CA PRO A 1014 -3.77 -0.37 31.26
C PRO A 1014 -4.15 0.72 30.25
N LYS A 1015 -3.39 1.83 30.25
CA LYS A 1015 -3.48 2.80 29.16
C LYS A 1015 -3.21 2.06 27.84
N LEU A 1016 -4.09 2.22 26.85
CA LEU A 1016 -3.91 1.60 25.55
C LEU A 1016 -3.19 2.58 24.61
N PRO A 1017 -2.35 2.10 23.68
CA PRO A 1017 -1.72 2.95 22.67
C PRO A 1017 -2.78 3.45 21.69
N ARG A 1018 -2.41 4.30 20.71
CA ARG A 1018 -3.30 4.82 19.65
C ARG A 1018 -3.80 3.70 18.71
N CYS A 1019 -4.67 2.83 19.23
CA CYS A 1019 -5.28 1.71 18.53
C CYS A 1019 -6.53 2.16 17.79
N THR A 1020 -6.76 1.59 16.60
CA THR A 1020 -7.96 1.83 15.80
C THR A 1020 -9.16 1.02 16.29
N SER A 1021 -8.97 -0.03 17.09
CA SER A 1021 -10.08 -0.87 17.59
C SER A 1021 -9.73 -1.65 18.86
N ALA A 1022 -10.53 -1.53 19.91
CA ALA A 1022 -10.40 -2.30 21.15
C ALA A 1022 -11.74 -2.94 21.53
N PHE A 1023 -11.78 -4.25 21.76
CA PHE A 1023 -13.01 -4.97 22.09
C PHE A 1023 -12.86 -5.79 23.37
N ALA A 1024 -13.68 -5.52 24.39
CA ALA A 1024 -13.66 -6.20 25.69
C ALA A 1024 -15.07 -6.64 26.12
N LYS A 1025 -15.65 -7.61 25.40
CA LYS A 1025 -17.00 -8.12 25.69
C LYS A 1025 -16.98 -9.17 26.80
N CYS A 1026 -17.94 -9.16 27.71
CA CYS A 1026 -18.11 -10.18 28.77
C CYS A 1026 -16.91 -10.36 29.73
N CYS A 1027 -16.25 -9.26 30.11
CA CYS A 1027 -15.22 -9.27 31.16
C CYS A 1027 -15.89 -8.99 32.51
N GLN A 1028 -16.32 -10.02 33.23
CA GLN A 1028 -17.19 -9.89 34.41
C GLN A 1028 -16.56 -9.15 35.59
N SER A 1029 -15.25 -9.32 35.81
CA SER A 1029 -14.54 -8.68 36.94
C SER A 1029 -13.99 -7.29 36.62
N LEU A 1030 -14.25 -6.74 35.43
CA LEU A 1030 -13.67 -5.45 35.04
C LEU A 1030 -14.31 -4.34 35.89
N GLU A 1031 -13.48 -3.66 36.69
CA GLU A 1031 -13.87 -2.68 37.69
C GLU A 1031 -13.61 -1.24 37.20
N SER A 1032 -12.59 -0.98 36.38
CA SER A 1032 -12.22 0.37 35.90
C SER A 1032 -11.78 0.42 34.44
N LEU A 1033 -11.96 1.59 33.80
CA LEU A 1033 -11.48 1.92 32.45
C LEU A 1033 -10.40 3.03 32.53
N PRO A 1034 -9.44 3.08 31.59
CA PRO A 1034 -8.46 4.17 31.56
C PRO A 1034 -9.13 5.53 31.29
N LEU A 1035 -8.78 6.55 32.09
CA LEU A 1035 -9.42 7.89 32.17
C LEU A 1035 -9.20 8.80 30.94
N GLU A 1036 -8.17 8.58 30.14
CA GLU A 1036 -7.80 9.49 29.06
C GLU A 1036 -8.42 9.07 27.73
N LEU A 1037 -9.66 9.51 27.47
CA LEU A 1037 -10.38 9.32 26.20
C LEU A 1037 -9.82 10.18 25.03
N ASN A 1038 -8.68 10.88 25.24
CA ASN A 1038 -8.14 11.88 24.31
C ASN A 1038 -7.33 11.26 23.14
N GLN A 1039 -7.38 9.94 22.92
CA GLN A 1039 -6.54 9.24 21.94
C GLN A 1039 -7.30 8.28 20.98
N LEU A 1040 -8.62 8.43 20.80
CA LEU A 1040 -9.48 7.29 20.44
C LEU A 1040 -10.16 7.34 19.07
N GLY A 1041 -9.81 6.37 18.21
CA GLY A 1041 -10.66 5.90 17.10
C GLY A 1041 -11.55 4.72 17.50
N TRP A 1042 -12.27 4.82 18.63
CA TRP A 1042 -12.77 3.64 19.35
C TRP A 1042 -14.17 3.13 18.95
N LYS A 1043 -14.31 1.80 18.93
CA LYS A 1043 -15.58 1.06 19.11
C LYS A 1043 -15.40 0.12 20.30
N VAL A 1044 -15.84 0.52 21.49
CA VAL A 1044 -15.69 -0.33 22.68
C VAL A 1044 -17.02 -0.86 23.15
N ASP A 1045 -17.06 -2.17 23.40
CA ASP A 1045 -18.26 -2.91 23.77
C ASP A 1045 -18.02 -3.68 25.07
N TYR A 1046 -18.58 -3.18 26.18
CA TYR A 1046 -18.48 -3.75 27.53
C TYR A 1046 -19.79 -4.42 28.00
N ALA A 1047 -20.72 -4.76 27.09
CA ALA A 1047 -22.12 -5.17 27.35
C ALA A 1047 -22.38 -6.27 28.41
N LYS A 1048 -21.36 -6.89 29.02
CA LYS A 1048 -21.50 -7.95 30.03
C LYS A 1048 -20.44 -7.87 31.13
N SER A 1049 -19.93 -6.68 31.41
CA SER A 1049 -19.02 -6.41 32.53
C SER A 1049 -19.81 -5.88 33.72
N SER A 1050 -20.44 -6.75 34.50
CA SER A 1050 -21.38 -6.37 35.56
C SER A 1050 -20.77 -5.46 36.64
N LYS A 1051 -19.52 -5.71 37.04
CA LYS A 1051 -18.81 -4.87 38.03
C LYS A 1051 -18.56 -3.43 37.57
N LEU A 1052 -18.52 -3.17 36.27
CA LEU A 1052 -18.42 -1.79 35.74
C LEU A 1052 -19.70 -1.00 36.05
N ALA A 1053 -20.87 -1.65 36.09
CA ALA A 1053 -22.15 -1.03 36.37
C ALA A 1053 -22.33 -0.65 37.85
N GLU A 1054 -21.65 -1.36 38.76
CA GLU A 1054 -21.66 -1.11 40.21
C GLU A 1054 -20.70 0.02 40.63
N ASN A 1055 -19.88 0.53 39.70
CA ASN A 1055 -18.85 1.52 40.01
C ASN A 1055 -19.35 2.97 39.77
N SER A 1056 -19.26 3.82 40.80
CA SER A 1056 -19.51 5.28 40.74
C SER A 1056 -18.66 6.01 39.68
N TYR A 1057 -17.61 5.35 39.18
CA TYR A 1057 -16.74 5.79 38.10
C TYR A 1057 -17.42 5.91 36.73
N LEU A 1058 -18.42 5.07 36.43
CA LEU A 1058 -19.17 5.15 35.17
C LEU A 1058 -19.92 6.50 35.10
N THR A 1059 -20.54 6.89 36.21
CA THR A 1059 -21.18 8.19 36.39
C THR A 1059 -20.17 9.34 36.31
N SER A 1060 -18.95 9.16 36.83
CA SER A 1060 -17.86 10.14 36.70
C SER A 1060 -17.34 10.27 35.26
N LEU A 1061 -17.12 9.17 34.54
CA LEU A 1061 -16.70 9.13 33.14
C LEU A 1061 -17.76 9.79 32.24
N LEU A 1062 -19.05 9.48 32.46
CA LEU A 1062 -20.17 10.10 31.77
C LEU A 1062 -20.30 11.61 32.08
N LYS A 1063 -19.93 12.05 33.30
CA LYS A 1063 -19.84 13.48 33.68
C LYS A 1063 -18.65 14.20 33.05
N GLN A 1064 -17.53 13.49 32.83
CA GLN A 1064 -16.28 14.06 32.31
C GLN A 1064 -16.22 14.06 30.78
N LEU A 1065 -16.93 13.14 30.11
CA LEU A 1065 -16.98 13.03 28.65
C LEU A 1065 -17.24 14.37 27.95
N PRO A 1066 -18.30 15.13 28.28
CA PRO A 1066 -18.58 16.42 27.66
C PRO A 1066 -17.53 17.50 27.94
N LYS A 1067 -16.75 17.36 29.04
CA LYS A 1067 -15.74 18.32 29.50
C LYS A 1067 -14.33 18.01 28.98
N SER A 1068 -14.15 16.92 28.22
CA SER A 1068 -12.84 16.48 27.76
C SER A 1068 -12.32 17.35 26.59
N LYS A 1069 -11.10 17.89 26.73
CA LYS A 1069 -10.44 18.80 25.77
C LYS A 1069 -10.29 18.22 24.35
N GLY A 1070 -10.43 16.91 24.16
CA GLY A 1070 -10.19 16.22 22.89
C GLY A 1070 -11.41 16.04 21.96
N LEU A 1071 -12.64 16.34 22.40
CA LEU A 1071 -13.83 16.11 21.55
C LEU A 1071 -13.87 17.02 20.31
N SER A 1072 -13.31 18.23 20.39
CA SER A 1072 -13.22 19.19 19.27
C SER A 1072 -12.28 18.74 18.14
N GLU A 1073 -11.36 17.80 18.40
CA GLU A 1073 -10.39 17.29 17.42
C GLU A 1073 -10.88 16.03 16.68
N LEU A 1074 -12.03 15.46 17.07
CA LEU A 1074 -12.53 14.19 16.53
C LEU A 1074 -13.35 14.37 15.25
N GLN A 1075 -12.83 13.86 14.13
CA GLN A 1075 -13.56 13.79 12.84
C GLN A 1075 -14.38 12.49 12.65
N HIS A 1076 -14.42 11.61 13.66
CA HIS A 1076 -15.03 10.29 13.57
C HIS A 1076 -16.00 10.03 14.73
N VAL A 1077 -17.01 9.20 14.46
CA VAL A 1077 -18.02 8.80 15.46
C VAL A 1077 -17.38 7.90 16.51
N VAL A 1078 -17.52 8.28 17.77
CA VAL A 1078 -17.10 7.47 18.93
C VAL A 1078 -18.31 6.75 19.50
N SER A 1079 -18.15 5.49 19.88
CA SER A 1079 -19.23 4.67 20.41
C SER A 1079 -18.76 3.85 21.62
N ILE A 1080 -19.46 4.02 22.73
CA ILE A 1080 -19.21 3.34 24.00
C ILE A 1080 -20.49 2.62 24.42
N ASN A 1081 -20.37 1.34 24.77
CA ASN A 1081 -21.47 0.53 25.27
C ASN A 1081 -21.14 -0.04 26.65
N VAL A 1082 -22.00 0.21 27.64
CA VAL A 1082 -21.78 -0.22 29.04
C VAL A 1082 -23.09 -0.77 29.63
N PRO A 1083 -23.06 -1.84 30.45
CA PRO A 1083 -24.25 -2.31 31.17
C PRO A 1083 -24.81 -1.21 32.08
N ALA A 1084 -26.14 -1.09 32.12
CA ALA A 1084 -26.84 -0.25 33.10
C ALA A 1084 -26.97 -1.03 34.41
N GLY A 1085 -26.70 -0.39 35.55
CA GLY A 1085 -27.08 -0.91 36.86
C GLY A 1085 -28.59 -0.79 37.08
N ASP A 1086 -29.10 -1.33 38.19
CA ASP A 1086 -30.52 -1.20 38.59
C ASP A 1086 -30.92 0.25 38.93
N GLU A 1087 -29.94 1.16 39.04
CA GLU A 1087 -30.19 2.58 39.21
C GLU A 1087 -30.48 3.27 37.87
N GLU A 1088 -31.51 4.13 37.89
CA GLU A 1088 -31.88 4.98 36.77
C GLU A 1088 -30.63 5.64 36.16
N VAL A 1089 -30.53 5.65 34.83
CA VAL A 1089 -29.55 6.49 34.11
C VAL A 1089 -29.46 7.82 34.85
N PRO A 1090 -28.28 8.27 35.32
CA PRO A 1090 -28.19 9.58 35.92
C PRO A 1090 -28.48 10.59 34.81
N ILE A 1091 -29.74 10.99 34.69
CA ILE A 1091 -30.22 12.10 33.88
C ILE A 1091 -29.75 13.35 34.62
N LEU A 1092 -28.44 13.58 34.60
CA LEU A 1092 -27.86 14.81 35.10
C LEU A 1092 -27.84 15.79 33.92
N PHE A 1093 -28.92 16.57 33.87
CA PHE A 1093 -29.12 17.78 33.08
C PHE A 1093 -28.92 17.71 31.56
N PRO A 1094 -29.49 16.74 30.81
CA PRO A 1094 -29.60 16.87 29.36
C PRO A 1094 -30.69 17.90 29.00
N CYS A 1095 -30.42 18.75 28.00
CA CYS A 1095 -31.37 19.72 27.47
C CYS A 1095 -32.62 19.03 26.87
N HIS A 1096 -32.47 17.78 26.41
CA HIS A 1096 -33.56 16.99 25.83
C HIS A 1096 -33.51 15.52 26.26
N TYR A 1097 -34.64 15.00 26.72
CA TYR A 1097 -34.80 13.59 27.09
C TYR A 1097 -36.20 13.09 26.72
N GLY A 1098 -36.34 11.77 26.53
CA GLY A 1098 -37.63 11.17 26.21
C GLY A 1098 -37.65 9.66 26.33
N ARG A 1099 -38.80 9.07 25.99
CA ARG A 1099 -39.06 7.62 25.99
C ARG A 1099 -39.45 7.14 24.59
N GLY A 1100 -39.14 5.88 24.28
CA GLY A 1100 -39.50 5.26 23.01
C GLY A 1100 -38.40 5.31 21.95
N SER A 1101 -38.70 4.79 20.76
CA SER A 1101 -37.72 4.58 19.67
C SER A 1101 -37.67 5.72 18.64
N ASN A 1102 -38.32 6.85 18.93
CA ASN A 1102 -38.21 8.07 18.15
C ASN A 1102 -37.66 9.17 19.05
N VAL A 1103 -36.53 9.76 18.65
CA VAL A 1103 -35.87 10.82 19.42
C VAL A 1103 -36.16 12.15 18.75
N SER A 1104 -36.77 13.08 19.46
CA SER A 1104 -37.17 14.39 18.93
C SER A 1104 -36.68 15.51 19.84
N PHE A 1105 -35.95 16.47 19.32
CA PHE A 1105 -35.45 17.62 20.08
C PHE A 1105 -35.34 18.86 19.21
N VAL A 1106 -35.33 20.04 19.83
CA VAL A 1106 -35.14 21.31 19.13
C VAL A 1106 -33.80 21.86 19.54
N VAL A 1107 -32.92 22.13 18.58
CA VAL A 1107 -31.63 22.78 18.86
C VAL A 1107 -31.93 24.19 19.38
N PRO A 1108 -31.55 24.54 20.61
CA PRO A 1108 -31.89 25.83 21.18
C PRO A 1108 -31.22 26.97 20.39
N GLN A 1109 -31.95 28.07 20.20
CA GLN A 1109 -31.37 29.31 19.70
C GLN A 1109 -30.51 29.92 20.82
N SER A 1110 -29.20 29.97 20.61
CA SER A 1110 -28.30 30.58 21.59
C SER A 1110 -28.66 32.06 21.79
N PRO A 1111 -28.79 32.55 23.02
CA PRO A 1111 -29.02 33.98 23.29
C PRO A 1111 -27.80 34.86 22.96
N SER A 1112 -26.62 34.26 22.75
CA SER A 1112 -25.40 34.95 22.28
C SER A 1112 -24.96 34.41 20.91
N VAL A 1113 -24.80 35.31 19.93
CA VAL A 1113 -24.56 35.06 18.49
C VAL A 1113 -23.19 34.41 18.17
N LYS A 1114 -22.43 33.89 19.16
CA LYS A 1114 -21.03 33.47 18.97
C LYS A 1114 -20.66 32.02 19.32
N GLN A 1115 -21.53 31.19 19.89
CA GLN A 1115 -21.16 29.82 20.26
C GLN A 1115 -21.37 28.82 19.10
N LYS A 1116 -20.29 28.19 18.63
CA LYS A 1116 -20.30 27.20 17.53
C LYS A 1116 -20.62 25.79 18.06
N LEU A 1117 -21.61 25.11 17.47
CA LEU A 1117 -21.92 23.71 17.77
C LEU A 1117 -20.82 22.78 17.21
N LEU A 1118 -20.17 22.01 18.06
CA LEU A 1118 -19.11 21.06 17.72
C LEU A 1118 -19.64 19.66 17.43
N GLY A 1119 -20.83 19.32 17.93
CA GLY A 1119 -21.49 18.02 17.71
C GLY A 1119 -22.50 17.73 18.82
N TRP A 1120 -22.96 16.48 18.88
CA TRP A 1120 -23.98 16.05 19.84
C TRP A 1120 -23.71 14.64 20.35
N ILE A 1121 -24.10 14.41 21.61
CA ILE A 1121 -24.03 13.10 22.26
C ILE A 1121 -25.42 12.52 22.34
N LEU A 1122 -25.58 11.31 21.82
CA LEU A 1122 -26.80 10.52 21.92
C LEU A 1122 -26.60 9.42 22.97
N ARG A 1123 -27.40 9.48 24.05
CA ARG A 1123 -27.44 8.49 25.12
C ARG A 1123 -28.71 7.65 24.99
N LEU A 1124 -28.58 6.33 24.96
CA LEU A 1124 -29.70 5.39 24.84
C LEU A 1124 -29.68 4.37 25.97
N LEU A 1125 -30.83 4.20 26.63
CA LEU A 1125 -31.09 3.05 27.48
C LEU A 1125 -31.85 2.02 26.66
N VAL A 1126 -31.20 0.89 26.37
CA VAL A 1126 -31.73 -0.13 25.46
C VAL A 1126 -31.88 -1.46 26.16
N SER A 1127 -33.02 -2.12 25.93
CA SER A 1127 -33.30 -3.49 26.39
C SER A 1127 -33.37 -4.43 25.18
N ALA A 1128 -32.65 -5.56 25.24
CA ALA A 1128 -32.45 -6.44 24.08
C ALA A 1128 -32.63 -7.93 24.47
N PRO A 1129 -33.87 -8.45 24.56
CA PRO A 1129 -34.13 -9.79 25.10
C PRO A 1129 -33.42 -10.90 24.31
N GLN A 1130 -32.82 -11.87 25.01
CA GLN A 1130 -32.30 -13.08 24.39
C GLN A 1130 -33.45 -13.93 23.82
N LYS A 1131 -33.46 -14.17 22.50
CA LYS A 1131 -34.12 -15.36 21.93
C LYS A 1131 -33.13 -16.16 21.09
N ALA A 1132 -33.34 -17.48 21.12
CA ALA A 1132 -32.47 -18.49 20.54
C ALA A 1132 -32.28 -18.34 19.01
N ALA A 1133 -31.05 -18.62 18.58
CA ALA A 1133 -30.59 -18.99 17.24
C ALA A 1133 -30.89 -18.03 16.06
N PHE A 1134 -29.88 -17.26 15.64
CA PHE A 1134 -29.34 -17.18 14.26
C PHE A 1134 -28.50 -15.92 13.99
N TYR A 1135 -28.60 -14.87 14.82
CA TYR A 1135 -27.84 -13.63 14.63
C TYR A 1135 -26.82 -13.37 15.76
N ARG A 1136 -25.54 -13.17 15.39
CA ARG A 1136 -24.42 -12.87 16.33
C ARG A 1136 -24.51 -11.49 17.00
N PHE A 1137 -25.31 -10.56 16.43
CA PHE A 1137 -25.53 -9.20 16.92
C PHE A 1137 -26.95 -8.76 16.57
N ASN A 1138 -27.61 -8.03 17.46
CA ASN A 1138 -28.78 -7.24 17.13
C ASN A 1138 -28.32 -5.86 16.60
N LYS A 1139 -29.14 -5.22 15.77
CA LYS A 1139 -28.82 -3.93 15.14
C LYS A 1139 -29.93 -2.91 15.42
N LEU A 1140 -29.53 -1.75 15.95
CA LEU A 1140 -30.31 -0.52 15.93
C LEU A 1140 -29.69 0.29 14.79
N TYR A 1141 -30.50 1.02 14.05
CA TYR A 1141 -29.95 1.95 13.09
C TYR A 1141 -30.84 3.17 12.94
N ILE A 1142 -30.18 4.30 12.73
CA ILE A 1142 -30.80 5.54 12.31
C ILE A 1142 -30.70 5.52 10.78
N LYS A 1143 -31.84 5.45 10.10
CA LYS A 1143 -31.93 5.42 8.63
C LYS A 1143 -31.86 6.83 8.06
N GLU A 1144 -32.57 7.73 8.73
CA GLU A 1144 -32.71 9.13 8.39
C GLU A 1144 -32.71 9.94 9.68
N VAL A 1145 -32.13 11.13 9.60
CA VAL A 1145 -32.35 12.20 10.58
C VAL A 1145 -33.18 13.24 9.84
N ILE A 1146 -34.30 13.62 10.43
CA ILE A 1146 -35.22 14.62 9.90
C ILE A 1146 -34.90 15.90 10.67
N TYR A 1147 -34.53 16.98 9.97
CA TYR A 1147 -34.48 18.28 10.62
C TYR A 1147 -35.12 19.35 9.74
N ASN A 1148 -35.96 20.22 10.32
CA ASN A 1148 -36.78 21.20 9.59
C ASN A 1148 -37.51 20.62 8.36
N LYS A 1149 -38.09 19.42 8.50
CA LYS A 1149 -38.76 18.65 7.43
C LYS A 1149 -37.85 18.17 6.28
N ILE A 1150 -36.53 18.39 6.35
CA ILE A 1150 -35.54 17.86 5.41
C ILE A 1150 -35.06 16.49 5.91
N LYS A 1151 -35.16 15.46 5.05
CA LYS A 1151 -34.68 14.11 5.35
C LYS A 1151 -33.25 13.89 4.85
N LYS A 1152 -32.28 13.77 5.75
CA LYS A 1152 -30.91 13.35 5.39
C LYS A 1152 -30.77 11.83 5.58
N LYS A 1153 -30.46 11.12 4.49
CA LYS A 1153 -30.20 9.67 4.53
C LYS A 1153 -28.76 9.42 4.98
N GLY A 1154 -28.60 8.72 6.10
CA GLY A 1154 -27.28 8.44 6.65
C GLY A 1154 -27.35 7.31 7.67
N LEU A 1155 -26.95 6.10 7.27
CA LEU A 1155 -27.14 4.89 8.07
C LEU A 1155 -26.17 4.84 9.27
N ILE A 1156 -26.57 5.30 10.45
CA ILE A 1156 -25.78 5.14 11.68
C ILE A 1156 -26.14 3.79 12.30
N HIS A 1157 -25.16 2.90 12.48
CA HIS A 1157 -25.37 1.54 12.96
C HIS A 1157 -24.91 1.35 14.40
N PHE A 1158 -25.80 0.83 15.22
CA PHE A 1158 -25.56 0.36 16.57
C PHE A 1158 -25.58 -1.16 16.50
N ARG A 1159 -24.44 -1.84 16.71
CA ARG A 1159 -24.39 -3.31 16.83
C ARG A 1159 -24.28 -3.66 18.30
N PHE A 1160 -25.19 -4.46 18.82
CA PHE A 1160 -25.17 -4.89 20.21
C PHE A 1160 -25.26 -6.41 20.32
N THR A 1161 -24.62 -6.94 21.34
CA THR A 1161 -24.78 -8.34 21.76
C THR A 1161 -26.07 -8.50 22.58
N PRO A 1162 -26.92 -9.49 22.28
CA PRO A 1162 -28.13 -9.76 23.06
C PRO A 1162 -27.80 -10.00 24.55
N SER A 1163 -28.56 -9.37 25.45
CA SER A 1163 -28.35 -9.41 26.90
C SER A 1163 -29.65 -9.17 27.66
N ASN A 1164 -29.80 -9.82 28.82
CA ASN A 1164 -31.01 -9.71 29.66
C ASN A 1164 -30.97 -8.51 30.63
N VAL A 1165 -29.87 -7.77 30.65
CA VAL A 1165 -29.68 -6.53 31.42
C VAL A 1165 -29.87 -5.35 30.47
N ASP A 1166 -30.36 -4.20 30.96
CA ASP A 1166 -30.40 -2.98 30.18
C ASP A 1166 -28.96 -2.45 29.91
N HIS A 1167 -28.77 -1.74 28.79
CA HIS A 1167 -27.48 -1.17 28.41
C HIS A 1167 -27.60 0.33 28.24
N VAL A 1168 -26.59 1.07 28.70
CA VAL A 1168 -26.39 2.47 28.35
C VAL A 1168 -25.44 2.54 27.17
N TRP A 1169 -25.93 3.15 26.10
CA TRP A 1169 -25.16 3.43 24.91
C TRP A 1169 -24.87 4.90 24.81
N LEU A 1170 -23.62 5.26 24.52
CA LEU A 1170 -23.20 6.64 24.30
C LEU A 1170 -22.53 6.75 22.93
N GLN A 1171 -23.08 7.64 22.10
CA GLN A 1171 -22.50 8.03 20.82
C GLN A 1171 -22.15 9.49 20.83
N TYR A 1172 -20.93 9.83 20.43
CA TYR A 1172 -20.63 11.19 19.98
C TYR A 1172 -20.70 11.24 18.45
N ILE A 1173 -21.49 12.19 17.94
CA ILE A 1173 -21.62 12.47 16.51
C ILE A 1173 -21.07 13.88 16.27
N PRO A 1174 -19.91 14.02 15.59
CA PRO A 1174 -19.35 15.33 15.32
C PRO A 1174 -20.18 16.12 14.31
N GLN A 1175 -20.15 17.45 14.42
CA GLN A 1175 -20.78 18.36 13.44
C GLN A 1175 -20.24 18.07 12.03
N GLY A 1176 -21.12 17.96 11.03
CA GLY A 1176 -20.75 17.61 9.65
C GLY A 1176 -20.62 16.10 9.38
N HIS A 1177 -20.78 15.21 10.37
CA HIS A 1177 -20.74 13.78 10.11
C HIS A 1177 -21.84 13.34 9.13
N LYS A 1178 -21.45 12.91 7.92
CA LYS A 1178 -22.37 12.58 6.80
C LYS A 1178 -23.24 13.76 6.36
N GLY A 1179 -22.72 14.99 6.43
CA GLY A 1179 -23.43 16.21 6.02
C GLY A 1179 -24.60 16.59 6.93
N LEU A 1180 -24.56 16.18 8.21
CA LEU A 1180 -25.45 16.65 9.28
C LEU A 1180 -24.89 17.95 9.89
N LEU A 1181 -25.50 19.08 9.56
CA LEU A 1181 -25.18 20.40 10.11
C LEU A 1181 -26.43 20.91 10.82
N LEU A 1182 -26.38 20.94 12.15
CA LEU A 1182 -27.47 21.43 13.00
C LEU A 1182 -27.23 22.89 13.38
N GLU A 1183 -28.25 23.73 13.22
CA GLU A 1183 -28.26 25.16 13.58
C GLU A 1183 -29.32 25.46 14.65
N GLY A 1184 -29.19 26.62 15.32
CA GLY A 1184 -30.11 27.04 16.36
C GLY A 1184 -31.53 27.25 15.82
N GLY A 1185 -32.52 26.55 16.39
CA GLY A 1185 -33.91 26.54 15.95
C GLY A 1185 -34.32 25.28 15.18
N ASP A 1186 -33.38 24.40 14.84
CA ASP A 1186 -33.68 23.18 14.09
C ASP A 1186 -34.49 22.18 14.93
N GLU A 1187 -35.66 21.78 14.44
CA GLU A 1187 -36.40 20.64 14.99
C GLU A 1187 -35.83 19.35 14.42
N VAL A 1188 -35.22 18.50 15.25
CA VAL A 1188 -34.54 17.26 14.85
C VAL A 1188 -35.31 16.04 15.34
N GLU A 1189 -35.69 15.15 14.41
CA GLU A 1189 -36.21 13.82 14.69
C GLU A 1189 -35.25 12.72 14.19
N VAL A 1190 -35.03 11.71 15.03
CA VAL A 1190 -34.11 10.61 14.81
C VAL A 1190 -34.87 9.30 15.04
N PRO A 1191 -35.57 8.78 14.02
CA PRO A 1191 -36.26 7.50 14.10
C PRO A 1191 -35.28 6.34 14.17
N MET A 1192 -35.44 5.50 15.20
CA MET A 1192 -34.59 4.33 15.43
C MET A 1192 -35.30 3.05 15.04
N TYR A 1193 -34.63 2.24 14.23
CA TYR A 1193 -35.16 0.98 13.74
C TYR A 1193 -34.35 -0.19 14.29
N GLY A 1194 -35.01 -1.16 14.91
CA GLY A 1194 -34.41 -2.43 15.36
C GLY A 1194 -34.67 -3.59 14.40
N TYR A 1195 -33.70 -4.47 14.18
CA TYR A 1195 -33.88 -5.73 13.42
C TYR A 1195 -34.45 -6.90 14.27
N SER A 1196 -34.65 -6.70 15.56
CA SER A 1196 -35.22 -7.67 16.53
C SER A 1196 -35.99 -6.88 17.60
N LYS A 1197 -36.75 -7.52 18.52
CA LYS A 1197 -37.56 -6.92 19.63
C LYS A 1197 -36.76 -6.05 20.64
N THR A 1198 -35.85 -5.24 20.16
CA THR A 1198 -35.00 -4.33 20.90
C THR A 1198 -35.82 -3.08 21.19
N LEU A 1199 -35.92 -2.74 22.47
CA LEU A 1199 -36.71 -1.62 22.93
C LEU A 1199 -35.78 -0.52 23.45
N VAL A 1200 -35.86 0.66 22.84
CA VAL A 1200 -35.28 1.88 23.43
C VAL A 1200 -36.22 2.34 24.55
N LYS A 1201 -35.77 2.22 25.80
CA LYS A 1201 -36.56 2.56 27.00
C LYS A 1201 -36.55 4.07 27.26
N LYS A 1202 -35.35 4.65 27.31
CA LYS A 1202 -35.11 6.08 27.53
C LYS A 1202 -34.01 6.56 26.58
N TRP A 1203 -34.02 7.84 26.23
CA TRP A 1203 -32.95 8.48 25.49
C TRP A 1203 -32.70 9.89 26.04
N ALA A 1204 -31.48 10.38 25.86
CA ALA A 1204 -31.09 11.75 26.19
C ALA A 1204 -30.10 12.28 25.15
N ILE A 1205 -30.13 13.59 24.91
CA ILE A 1205 -29.21 14.27 24.00
C ILE A 1205 -28.52 15.41 24.72
N ASP A 1206 -27.19 15.46 24.58
CA ASP A 1206 -26.38 16.61 24.97
C ASP A 1206 -25.82 17.29 23.72
N LEU A 1207 -26.02 18.60 23.61
CA LEU A 1207 -25.42 19.42 22.56
C LEU A 1207 -24.10 19.99 23.07
N ILE A 1208 -23.06 19.96 22.24
CA ILE A 1208 -21.71 20.40 22.61
C ILE A 1208 -21.36 21.66 21.84
N TYR A 1209 -21.15 22.76 22.55
CA TYR A 1209 -20.75 24.04 21.99
C TYR A 1209 -19.29 24.38 22.34
N GLU A 1210 -18.67 25.21 21.50
CA GLU A 1210 -17.37 25.85 21.75
C GLU A 1210 -17.53 26.93 22.85
N ALA A 1211 -16.64 26.95 23.84
CA ALA A 1211 -16.76 27.83 25.03
C ALA A 1211 -16.33 29.27 24.75
N ASP A 1212 -17.00 30.26 25.38
CA ASP A 1212 -16.68 31.69 25.27
C ASP A 1212 -15.38 32.09 26.02
N GLU A 1213 -14.53 32.92 25.39
CA GLU A 1213 -13.21 33.36 25.89
C GLU A 1213 -13.21 34.30 27.13
N ILE A 1214 -14.32 34.48 27.86
CA ILE A 1214 -14.46 35.58 28.85
C ILE A 1214 -14.00 35.22 30.28
N HIS A 1215 -13.41 34.04 30.53
CA HIS A 1215 -12.77 33.76 31.83
C HIS A 1215 -11.26 33.60 31.69
N LYS A 1216 -10.53 34.69 32.01
CA LYS A 1216 -9.08 34.68 32.22
C LYS A 1216 -8.73 33.75 33.39
N GLY A 1217 -8.24 32.56 33.05
CA GLY A 1217 -7.59 31.64 33.99
C GLY A 1217 -7.48 30.23 33.42
N ASN A 1218 -6.50 29.97 32.53
CA ASN A 1218 -5.91 28.67 32.12
C ASN A 1218 -6.77 27.38 31.98
N ASP A 1219 -8.10 27.45 31.92
CA ASP A 1219 -8.97 26.29 31.70
C ASP A 1219 -9.95 26.54 30.54
N ILE A 1220 -9.59 26.07 29.34
CA ILE A 1220 -10.54 25.92 28.23
C ILE A 1220 -11.31 24.61 28.48
N SER A 1221 -12.50 24.73 29.06
CA SER A 1221 -13.46 23.64 29.24
C SER A 1221 -14.64 23.82 28.29
N CYS A 1222 -15.06 22.78 27.56
CA CYS A 1222 -16.33 22.78 26.83
C CYS A 1222 -17.50 23.00 27.81
N GLN A 1223 -18.39 23.96 27.53
CA GLN A 1223 -19.60 24.17 28.33
C GLN A 1223 -20.74 23.31 27.78
N VAL A 1224 -21.35 22.50 28.65
CA VAL A 1224 -22.70 21.97 28.42
C VAL A 1224 -23.65 23.07 28.87
N VAL A 1225 -24.34 23.73 27.94
CA VAL A 1225 -25.34 24.74 28.29
C VAL A 1225 -26.63 24.02 28.64
N SER A 1226 -26.87 23.79 29.94
CA SER A 1226 -28.20 23.47 30.44
C SER A 1226 -29.03 24.76 30.41
N ILE A 1227 -30.07 24.82 29.56
CA ILE A 1227 -31.12 25.85 29.66
C ILE A 1227 -32.10 25.43 30.75
#